data_AF-K0NT70-F1
#
_entry.id   AF-K0NT70-F1
#
_cell.length_a   1.000
_cell.length_b   1.000
_cell.length_c   1.000
_cell.angle_alpha   90.00
_cell.angle_beta   90.00
_cell.angle_gamma   90.00
#
_symmetry.space_group_name_H-M   'P 1'
#
loop_
_entity.id
_entity.type
_entity.pdbx_description
1 polymer ?
#
loop_
_entity_poly.entity_id
_entity_poly.type
_entity_poly.pdbx_seq_one_letter_code
_entity_poly.pdbx_strand_id
1 'polypeptide(L)'
;MNNKTNNTMNTTDMDTKKVNMFDSQCMDIDTLETASQLFFQIFGSQKLLGEQFFIDLVSADLVFTDLGFANLDGEPKKKLFETLLIRCGYENNFPGFFQAVCLQISRWEKNEIIINNIRIPNLYLYRLLEILVPGNRLYSVKTIDQLEQIAWVRANDKLKLQEVIDQFPVRLSDHVIRQSMVSDGIAKQYLPFAEELDPTGHTITFDGHFKAGVLEQMYRNRVIFLLDMSCPVYCRFCFRKHKSTRKEKTPTPEDVLAAVDHVKNHSEIKEILITGGEPLLNKLNLETAINSLMTIDHVQTIRIATRSVAYYPELFLKNNKEYIRYLLDKNTQCMAHGKRIEIGLHFVHPDEVSIQCLDIISQFVKNGIQVYLQTPFLNGLNTDGKTLATLFTLLRQAGVKIYYIFTPCHTIHGTKEYWTPISQAFEALKYLRANVSDRCIPKLCTATSLGKIEWHTSGWAVETDKTDENYTWIRTPYTPAYFDAFVSDTASMPDFRVNDEGTLDAKFLLNMGDDRLIAGKRPCDKALSKTAEPDVTFEQIEDICSCLLTARPLPANGIDRTPSKLICRTHKTRVEMYPGSDADDSAFEYIQQNSDITDVVIHLQNDGSLSVEKSIKETGCVVNRLKTFAHIVCIRICCLQFNRQPQIFTTKLIDTISQWCDFSIADPVRIEIEAWFMLPQEIGGLHGKIAKKLIQKGVNIYANVPLIRGVNDRPEILETLAHKLRHAAIEFHHMYVAGLGIQKQFNAGHRVDAQQVIDIASRIRKECSGRQIPLYMVQTPLGDVDFDFRDFISEL
;
A
#
# COMPACT_ATOMS: atom_id res chain seq x y z
N MET A 1 -37.78 46.11 -30.00
CA MET A 1 -37.68 45.10 -31.07
C MET A 1 -36.27 44.54 -31.08
N ASN A 2 -36.10 43.34 -30.52
CA ASN A 2 -35.26 42.22 -30.99
C ASN A 2 -34.87 41.34 -29.81
N ASN A 3 -35.50 40.17 -29.81
CA ASN A 3 -35.39 39.05 -28.91
C ASN A 3 -33.94 38.58 -28.74
N LYS A 4 -33.51 38.44 -27.48
CA LYS A 4 -32.59 37.37 -27.07
C LYS A 4 -33.36 36.51 -26.08
N THR A 5 -33.95 35.46 -26.59
CA THR A 5 -34.58 34.38 -25.83
C THR A 5 -33.52 33.73 -24.95
N ASN A 6 -33.67 33.91 -23.63
CA ASN A 6 -33.04 33.07 -22.62
C ASN A 6 -33.55 31.64 -22.83
N ASN A 7 -32.71 30.78 -23.41
CA ASN A 7 -32.98 29.36 -23.49
C ASN A 7 -32.54 28.73 -22.16
N THR A 8 -33.34 28.97 -21.11
CA THR A 8 -33.34 28.09 -19.93
C THR A 8 -33.86 26.73 -20.40
N MET A 9 -32.97 25.75 -20.54
CA MET A 9 -33.37 24.37 -20.79
C MET A 9 -34.33 23.93 -19.67
N ASN A 10 -35.56 23.57 -20.06
CA ASN A 10 -36.53 22.98 -19.15
C ASN A 10 -35.98 21.66 -18.58
N THR A 11 -36.39 21.34 -17.35
CA THR A 11 -36.02 20.11 -16.62
C THR A 11 -36.24 18.83 -17.43
N THR A 12 -37.23 18.81 -18.32
CA THR A 12 -37.54 17.69 -19.20
C THR A 12 -36.55 17.50 -20.36
N ASP A 13 -35.83 18.53 -20.79
CA ASP A 13 -35.00 18.54 -22.01
C ASP A 13 -33.59 17.97 -21.76
N MET A 14 -33.10 18.09 -20.51
CA MET A 14 -31.86 17.46 -20.07
C MET A 14 -32.06 15.98 -19.72
N ASP A 15 -33.19 15.64 -19.08
CA ASP A 15 -33.55 14.24 -18.79
C ASP A 15 -33.81 13.46 -20.09
N THR A 16 -34.45 14.07 -21.10
CA THR A 16 -34.59 13.45 -22.42
C THR A 16 -33.27 13.32 -23.17
N LYS A 17 -32.38 14.32 -23.20
CA LYS A 17 -31.03 14.14 -23.78
C LYS A 17 -30.19 13.07 -23.07
N LYS A 18 -30.35 12.91 -21.75
CA LYS A 18 -29.61 11.92 -20.93
C LYS A 18 -30.13 10.49 -21.13
N VAL A 19 -31.45 10.31 -21.20
CA VAL A 19 -32.07 9.02 -21.55
C VAL A 19 -31.75 8.65 -23.01
N ASN A 20 -31.74 9.63 -23.92
CA ASN A 20 -31.40 9.43 -25.33
C ASN A 20 -29.96 8.98 -25.58
N MET A 21 -29.01 9.27 -24.68
CA MET A 21 -27.61 8.81 -24.81
C MET A 21 -27.48 7.30 -24.53
N PHE A 22 -28.38 6.75 -23.72
CA PHE A 22 -28.45 5.32 -23.39
C PHE A 22 -29.58 4.61 -24.15
N ASP A 23 -30.17 5.27 -25.15
CA ASP A 23 -31.23 4.68 -25.96
C ASP A 23 -30.62 3.70 -26.97
N SER A 24 -31.07 2.46 -26.92
CA SER A 24 -30.45 1.31 -27.60
C SER A 24 -30.40 1.45 -29.12
N GLN A 25 -31.22 2.34 -29.70
CA GLN A 25 -31.28 2.60 -31.13
C GLN A 25 -30.08 3.38 -31.69
N CYS A 26 -29.28 4.05 -30.85
CA CYS A 26 -28.11 4.84 -31.28
C CYS A 26 -26.75 4.19 -30.97
N MET A 27 -26.72 3.01 -30.33
CA MET A 27 -25.48 2.39 -29.84
C MET A 27 -25.14 1.11 -30.61
N ASP A 28 -23.85 0.89 -30.85
CA ASP A 28 -23.33 -0.36 -31.41
C ASP A 28 -23.37 -1.49 -30.37
N ILE A 29 -24.54 -2.10 -30.23
CA ILE A 29 -24.84 -3.16 -29.26
C ILE A 29 -23.93 -4.38 -29.48
N ASP A 30 -23.61 -4.73 -30.73
CA ASP A 30 -22.74 -5.86 -31.05
C ASP A 30 -21.32 -5.65 -30.50
N THR A 31 -20.79 -4.42 -30.62
CA THR A 31 -19.49 -4.05 -30.02
C THR A 31 -19.52 -4.16 -28.49
N LEU A 32 -20.60 -3.72 -27.85
CA LEU A 32 -20.76 -3.80 -26.39
C LEU A 32 -20.85 -5.26 -25.91
N GLU A 33 -21.60 -6.11 -26.61
CA GLU A 33 -21.73 -7.52 -26.28
C GLU A 33 -20.39 -8.24 -26.42
N THR A 34 -19.70 -8.02 -27.55
CA THR A 34 -18.37 -8.58 -27.81
C THR A 34 -17.36 -8.14 -26.76
N ALA A 35 -17.37 -6.86 -26.38
CA ALA A 35 -16.49 -6.35 -25.34
C ALA A 35 -16.77 -6.95 -23.96
N SER A 36 -18.03 -7.29 -23.68
CA SER A 36 -18.46 -7.91 -22.43
C SER A 36 -18.03 -9.36 -22.35
N GLN A 37 -18.24 -10.13 -23.42
CA GLN A 37 -17.73 -11.49 -23.55
C GLN A 37 -16.21 -11.54 -23.35
N LEU A 38 -15.48 -10.65 -24.04
CA LEU A 38 -14.03 -10.57 -23.93
C LEU A 38 -13.58 -10.19 -22.50
N PHE A 39 -14.30 -9.28 -21.84
CA PHE A 39 -14.00 -8.89 -20.47
C PHE A 39 -14.05 -10.12 -19.54
N PHE A 40 -15.14 -10.88 -19.54
CA PHE A 40 -15.26 -12.05 -18.67
C PHE A 40 -14.31 -13.19 -19.08
N GLN A 41 -14.03 -13.35 -20.36
CA GLN A 41 -13.05 -14.32 -20.85
C GLN A 41 -11.65 -14.05 -20.28
N ILE A 42 -11.22 -12.78 -20.24
CA ILE A 42 -9.88 -12.40 -19.78
C ILE A 42 -9.85 -12.20 -18.26
N PHE A 43 -10.77 -11.40 -17.74
CA PHE A 43 -10.77 -10.85 -16.38
C PHE A 43 -11.81 -11.48 -15.44
N GLY A 44 -12.58 -12.45 -15.90
CA GLY A 44 -13.60 -13.16 -15.12
C GLY A 44 -13.01 -14.15 -14.11
N SER A 45 -12.24 -13.65 -13.14
CA SER A 45 -11.68 -14.45 -12.05
C SER A 45 -12.24 -14.00 -10.70
N GLN A 46 -12.31 -14.93 -9.75
CA GLN A 46 -12.72 -14.65 -8.38
C GLN A 46 -11.79 -13.64 -7.70
N LYS A 47 -10.48 -13.71 -7.97
CA LYS A 47 -9.47 -12.78 -7.42
C LYS A 47 -9.76 -11.33 -7.79
N LEU A 48 -10.26 -11.09 -9.00
CA LEU A 48 -10.43 -9.74 -9.54
C LEU A 48 -11.86 -9.20 -9.37
N LEU A 49 -12.88 -10.04 -9.56
CA LEU A 49 -14.29 -9.62 -9.46
C LEU A 49 -14.89 -9.82 -8.04
N GLY A 50 -14.17 -10.52 -7.17
CA GLY A 50 -14.54 -10.75 -5.78
C GLY A 50 -15.38 -12.01 -5.57
N GLU A 51 -15.18 -12.68 -4.44
CA GLU A 51 -15.88 -13.92 -4.05
C GLU A 51 -17.40 -13.75 -4.00
N GLN A 52 -17.90 -12.65 -3.44
CA GLN A 52 -19.33 -12.40 -3.32
C GLN A 52 -20.04 -12.41 -4.69
N PHE A 53 -19.42 -11.84 -5.73
CA PHE A 53 -19.99 -11.86 -7.08
C PHE A 53 -20.19 -13.29 -7.60
N PHE A 54 -19.23 -14.19 -7.33
CA PHE A 54 -19.34 -15.60 -7.71
C PHE A 54 -20.38 -16.33 -6.87
N ILE A 55 -20.49 -16.03 -5.57
CA ILE A 55 -21.55 -16.58 -4.70
C ILE A 55 -22.93 -16.16 -5.24
N ASP A 56 -23.13 -14.89 -5.58
CA ASP A 56 -24.42 -14.39 -6.06
C ASP A 56 -24.85 -15.05 -7.39
N LEU A 57 -23.88 -15.39 -8.24
CA LEU A 57 -24.14 -16.12 -9.50
C LEU A 57 -24.61 -17.56 -9.28
N VAL A 58 -24.41 -18.12 -8.10
CA VAL A 58 -24.66 -19.53 -7.78
C VAL A 58 -25.91 -19.65 -6.89
N SER A 59 -26.88 -20.50 -7.24
CA SER A 59 -28.06 -20.75 -6.40
C SER A 59 -27.73 -21.64 -5.20
N ALA A 60 -28.52 -21.56 -4.13
CA ALA A 60 -28.41 -22.48 -2.97
C ALA A 60 -28.47 -23.98 -3.33
N ASP A 61 -29.09 -24.32 -4.47
CA ASP A 61 -29.19 -25.70 -4.99
C ASP A 61 -28.00 -26.13 -5.88
N LEU A 62 -27.03 -25.23 -6.13
CA LEU A 62 -25.82 -25.52 -6.89
C LEU A 62 -24.62 -25.37 -5.94
N VAL A 63 -24.02 -26.50 -5.53
CA VAL A 63 -22.76 -26.47 -4.78
C VAL A 63 -21.64 -26.16 -5.77
N PHE A 64 -20.86 -25.11 -5.51
CA PHE A 64 -19.54 -24.95 -6.13
C PHE A 64 -18.65 -26.06 -5.56
N THR A 65 -18.57 -27.20 -6.23
CA THR A 65 -17.36 -28.03 -6.12
C THR A 65 -16.34 -27.43 -7.08
N ASP A 66 -15.09 -27.30 -6.65
CA ASP A 66 -13.97 -26.70 -7.42
C ASP A 66 -13.66 -27.42 -8.75
N LEU A 67 -14.42 -28.44 -9.13
CA LEU A 67 -14.61 -28.84 -10.51
C LEU A 67 -15.78 -28.02 -11.06
N GLY A 68 -15.52 -26.73 -11.33
CA GLY A 68 -16.54 -25.81 -11.80
C GLY A 68 -17.33 -26.44 -12.93
N PHE A 69 -18.66 -26.51 -12.84
CA PHE A 69 -19.46 -27.32 -13.75
C PHE A 69 -18.78 -28.66 -14.10
N ALA A 70 -18.83 -29.64 -13.19
CA ALA A 70 -18.66 -31.04 -13.58
C ALA A 70 -19.84 -31.43 -14.48
N ASN A 71 -19.84 -30.92 -15.73
CA ASN A 71 -20.60 -31.30 -16.92
C ASN A 71 -20.43 -30.30 -18.09
N LEU A 72 -19.49 -29.33 -18.05
CA LEU A 72 -19.20 -28.52 -19.23
C LEU A 72 -17.68 -28.46 -19.45
N ASP A 73 -17.22 -29.26 -20.40
CA ASP A 73 -15.87 -29.36 -20.95
C ASP A 73 -15.05 -28.05 -20.86
N GLY A 74 -14.06 -27.99 -19.95
CA GLY A 74 -12.84 -27.17 -20.08
C GLY A 74 -12.94 -25.63 -20.23
N GLU A 75 -14.10 -25.00 -20.06
CA GLU A 75 -14.35 -23.59 -20.44
C GLU A 75 -15.02 -22.70 -19.34
N PRO A 76 -14.62 -22.75 -18.05
CA PRO A 76 -15.35 -22.04 -16.98
C PRO A 76 -15.41 -20.50 -17.14
N LYS A 77 -14.43 -19.87 -17.80
CA LYS A 77 -14.44 -18.40 -18.05
C LYS A 77 -15.34 -17.98 -19.22
N LYS A 78 -15.50 -18.80 -20.26
CA LYS A 78 -16.31 -18.43 -21.44
C LYS A 78 -17.79 -18.35 -21.13
N LYS A 79 -18.29 -19.18 -20.21
CA LYS A 79 -19.71 -19.24 -19.85
C LYS A 79 -20.12 -18.29 -18.71
N LEU A 80 -19.17 -17.55 -18.13
CA LEU A 80 -19.45 -16.65 -17.00
C LEU A 80 -20.37 -15.50 -17.42
N PHE A 81 -20.17 -14.94 -18.61
CA PHE A 81 -21.02 -13.89 -19.15
C PHE A 81 -22.44 -14.39 -19.45
N GLU A 82 -22.57 -15.57 -20.06
CA GLU A 82 -23.87 -16.22 -20.31
C GLU A 82 -24.60 -16.48 -18.98
N THR A 83 -23.89 -16.99 -17.98
CA THR A 83 -24.41 -17.22 -16.63
C THR A 83 -24.89 -15.92 -16.00
N LEU A 84 -24.11 -14.84 -16.09
CA LEU A 84 -24.51 -13.52 -15.61
C LEU A 84 -25.84 -13.08 -16.24
N LEU A 85 -25.98 -13.20 -17.57
CA LEU A 85 -27.22 -12.83 -18.27
C LEU A 85 -28.41 -13.67 -17.79
N ILE A 86 -28.26 -14.99 -17.68
CA ILE A 86 -29.31 -15.89 -17.18
C ILE A 86 -29.72 -15.50 -15.76
N ARG A 87 -28.76 -15.32 -14.84
CA ARG A 87 -29.02 -14.96 -13.44
C ARG A 87 -29.62 -13.57 -13.29
N CYS A 88 -29.28 -12.66 -14.20
CA CYS A 88 -29.89 -11.35 -14.28
C CYS A 88 -31.29 -11.37 -14.93
N GLY A 89 -31.78 -12.50 -15.43
CA GLY A 89 -33.09 -12.62 -16.09
C GLY A 89 -33.14 -12.16 -17.55
N TYR A 90 -31.98 -12.13 -18.21
CA TYR A 90 -31.80 -11.64 -19.58
C TYR A 90 -31.12 -12.68 -20.49
N GLU A 91 -31.48 -13.95 -20.32
CA GLU A 91 -30.99 -15.04 -21.18
C GLU A 91 -31.18 -14.70 -22.66
N ASN A 92 -30.09 -14.76 -23.44
CA ASN A 92 -30.06 -14.38 -24.86
C ASN A 92 -30.60 -12.97 -25.17
N ASN A 93 -30.60 -12.06 -24.17
CA ASN A 93 -31.11 -10.69 -24.28
C ASN A 93 -30.13 -9.67 -23.69
N PHE A 94 -28.91 -9.65 -24.24
CA PHE A 94 -27.92 -8.63 -23.89
C PHE A 94 -28.45 -7.18 -24.04
N PRO A 95 -29.20 -6.79 -25.09
CA PRO A 95 -29.73 -5.44 -25.21
C PRO A 95 -30.61 -5.03 -24.01
N GLY A 96 -31.48 -5.94 -23.55
CA GLY A 96 -32.32 -5.71 -22.38
C GLY A 96 -31.51 -5.60 -21.09
N PHE A 97 -30.52 -6.47 -20.89
CA PHE A 97 -29.62 -6.40 -19.74
C PHE A 97 -28.89 -5.06 -19.70
N PHE A 98 -28.33 -4.67 -20.83
CA PHE A 98 -27.57 -3.45 -20.97
C PHE A 98 -28.43 -2.20 -20.73
N GLN A 99 -29.67 -2.20 -21.24
CA GLN A 99 -30.64 -1.14 -20.96
C GLN A 99 -30.96 -1.03 -19.47
N ALA A 100 -31.12 -2.17 -18.77
CA ALA A 100 -31.38 -2.17 -17.33
C ALA A 100 -30.20 -1.59 -16.52
N VAL A 101 -28.96 -1.91 -16.90
CA VAL A 101 -27.75 -1.31 -16.32
C VAL A 101 -27.74 0.20 -16.56
N CYS A 102 -27.92 0.65 -17.79
CA CYS A 102 -27.90 2.08 -18.13
C CYS A 102 -29.02 2.85 -17.44
N LEU A 103 -30.19 2.24 -17.27
CA LEU A 103 -31.30 2.85 -16.54
C LEU A 103 -30.92 3.13 -15.08
N GLN A 104 -30.16 2.24 -14.42
CA GLN A 104 -29.69 2.51 -13.06
C GLN A 104 -28.61 3.59 -13.02
N ILE A 105 -27.63 3.55 -13.94
CA ILE A 105 -26.60 4.59 -14.05
C ILE A 105 -27.25 5.98 -14.25
N SER A 106 -28.29 6.06 -15.08
CA SER A 106 -29.00 7.31 -15.39
C SER A 106 -29.88 7.84 -14.26
N ARG A 107 -30.15 7.07 -13.19
CA ARG A 107 -30.94 7.54 -12.04
C ARG A 107 -30.15 8.42 -11.07
N TRP A 108 -28.83 8.50 -11.20
CA TRP A 108 -27.95 9.34 -10.36
C TRP A 108 -27.95 8.97 -8.87
N GLU A 109 -28.61 7.88 -8.50
CA GLU A 109 -28.44 7.23 -7.23
C GLU A 109 -27.09 6.51 -7.33
N LYS A 110 -26.01 7.14 -6.82
CA LYS A 110 -24.62 6.64 -6.87
C LYS A 110 -24.39 5.39 -6.00
N ASN A 111 -25.36 4.50 -6.02
CA ASN A 111 -25.42 3.25 -5.30
C ASN A 111 -24.83 2.14 -6.16
N GLU A 112 -24.68 0.96 -5.55
CA GLU A 112 -24.28 -0.25 -6.26
C GLU A 112 -25.29 -0.59 -7.36
N ILE A 113 -24.81 -0.92 -8.55
CA ILE A 113 -25.65 -1.35 -9.67
C ILE A 113 -26.03 -2.82 -9.45
N ILE A 114 -27.33 -3.09 -9.28
CA ILE A 114 -27.85 -4.42 -8.93
C ILE A 114 -28.94 -4.83 -9.93
N ILE A 115 -28.74 -5.93 -10.65
CA ILE A 115 -29.71 -6.47 -11.60
C ILE A 115 -30.18 -7.84 -11.09
N ASN A 116 -31.47 -7.98 -10.78
CA ASN A 116 -32.06 -9.20 -10.19
C ASN A 116 -31.22 -9.79 -9.03
N ASN A 117 -30.90 -8.95 -8.05
CA ASN A 117 -30.08 -9.27 -6.86
C ASN A 117 -28.60 -9.58 -7.14
N ILE A 118 -28.13 -9.49 -8.38
CA ILE A 118 -26.72 -9.62 -8.72
C ILE A 118 -26.09 -8.24 -8.74
N ARG A 119 -25.12 -8.02 -7.84
CA ARG A 119 -24.28 -6.81 -7.89
C ARG A 119 -23.34 -6.89 -9.09
N ILE A 120 -23.40 -5.89 -9.95
CA ILE A 120 -22.54 -5.82 -11.13
C ILE A 120 -21.16 -5.27 -10.74
N PRO A 121 -20.04 -5.95 -11.06
CA PRO A 121 -18.71 -5.49 -10.68
C PRO A 121 -18.32 -4.15 -11.33
N ASN A 122 -17.76 -3.24 -10.54
CA ASN A 122 -17.32 -1.92 -11.03
C ASN A 122 -16.30 -2.02 -12.18
N LEU A 123 -15.38 -2.98 -12.12
CA LEU A 123 -14.42 -3.21 -13.20
C LEU A 123 -15.10 -3.51 -14.56
N TYR A 124 -16.22 -4.24 -14.54
CA TYR A 124 -17.01 -4.50 -15.73
C TYR A 124 -17.78 -3.26 -16.18
N LEU A 125 -18.39 -2.52 -15.25
CA LEU A 125 -19.06 -1.26 -15.55
C LEU A 125 -18.12 -0.24 -16.19
N TYR A 126 -16.88 -0.13 -15.70
CA TYR A 126 -15.87 0.75 -16.28
C TYR A 126 -15.58 0.38 -17.73
N ARG A 127 -15.55 -0.92 -18.05
CA ARG A 127 -15.35 -1.39 -19.43
C ARG A 127 -16.49 -0.95 -20.35
N LEU A 128 -17.74 -1.04 -19.90
CA LEU A 128 -18.89 -0.55 -20.66
C LEU A 128 -18.83 0.96 -20.85
N LEU A 129 -18.54 1.69 -19.78
CA LEU A 129 -18.45 3.15 -19.79
C LEU A 129 -17.33 3.69 -20.68
N GLU A 130 -16.25 2.92 -20.93
CA GLU A 130 -15.21 3.30 -21.90
C GLU A 130 -15.70 3.37 -23.34
N ILE A 131 -16.70 2.54 -23.66
CA ILE A 131 -17.30 2.49 -24.99
C ILE A 131 -18.36 3.59 -25.10
N LEU A 132 -19.15 3.79 -24.05
CA LEU A 132 -20.24 4.78 -24.01
C LEU A 132 -19.76 6.21 -23.87
N VAL A 133 -18.70 6.40 -23.08
CA VAL A 133 -18.06 7.69 -22.82
C VAL A 133 -16.60 7.59 -23.26
N PRO A 134 -16.35 7.64 -24.57
CA PRO A 134 -15.01 7.48 -25.10
C PRO A 134 -14.16 8.73 -24.82
N GLY A 135 -12.85 8.51 -24.73
CA GLY A 135 -11.85 9.56 -24.59
C GLY A 135 -11.07 9.51 -23.28
N ASN A 136 -9.98 10.28 -23.26
CA ASN A 136 -9.07 10.41 -22.13
C ASN A 136 -8.73 11.88 -21.84
N ARG A 137 -9.73 12.77 -21.97
CA ARG A 137 -9.59 14.22 -21.83
C ARG A 137 -9.40 14.62 -20.37
N LEU A 138 -8.83 15.81 -20.19
CA LEU A 138 -8.73 16.51 -18.92
C LEU A 138 -9.55 17.80 -18.97
N TYR A 139 -10.30 18.08 -17.92
CA TYR A 139 -11.16 19.24 -17.80
C TYR A 139 -10.68 20.13 -16.67
N SER A 140 -10.70 21.45 -16.89
CA SER A 140 -10.59 22.45 -15.84
C SER A 140 -11.94 23.13 -15.68
N VAL A 141 -12.68 22.75 -14.64
CA VAL A 141 -14.04 23.22 -14.43
C VAL A 141 -13.99 24.60 -13.76
N LYS A 142 -14.67 25.57 -14.36
CA LYS A 142 -14.74 26.97 -13.88
C LYS A 142 -16.13 27.38 -13.44
N THR A 143 -17.16 26.71 -13.94
CA THR A 143 -18.55 27.02 -13.62
C THR A 143 -19.31 25.77 -13.21
N ILE A 144 -20.35 25.94 -12.40
CA ILE A 144 -21.25 24.85 -12.02
C ILE A 144 -21.95 24.23 -13.24
N ASP A 145 -22.32 25.01 -14.25
CA ASP A 145 -22.93 24.48 -15.47
C ASP A 145 -21.97 23.61 -16.27
N GLN A 146 -20.67 23.95 -16.30
CA GLN A 146 -19.64 23.06 -16.85
C GLN A 146 -19.54 21.75 -16.05
N LEU A 147 -19.61 21.81 -14.72
CA LEU A 147 -19.57 20.60 -13.88
C LEU A 147 -20.75 19.69 -14.19
N GLU A 148 -21.97 20.24 -14.22
CA GLU A 148 -23.19 19.48 -14.52
C GLU A 148 -23.17 18.86 -15.92
N GLN A 149 -22.57 19.54 -16.90
CA GLN A 149 -22.42 19.02 -18.26
C GLN A 149 -21.37 17.91 -18.36
N ILE A 150 -20.22 18.07 -17.70
CA ILE A 150 -19.05 17.19 -17.84
C ILE A 150 -19.16 15.95 -16.95
N ALA A 151 -19.46 16.17 -15.66
CA ALA A 151 -19.57 15.09 -14.68
C ALA A 151 -21.01 14.54 -14.62
N TRP A 152 -21.92 15.09 -15.43
CA TRP A 152 -23.32 14.71 -15.58
C TRP A 152 -24.16 14.81 -14.29
N VAL A 153 -23.59 15.32 -13.20
CA VAL A 153 -24.25 15.53 -11.90
C VAL A 153 -25.28 16.64 -11.92
N ARG A 154 -26.17 16.62 -10.93
CA ARG A 154 -27.08 17.72 -10.62
C ARG A 154 -26.69 18.36 -9.29
N ALA A 155 -26.51 19.67 -9.31
CA ALA A 155 -26.22 20.46 -8.13
C ALA A 155 -27.49 20.75 -7.33
N ASN A 156 -27.48 20.44 -6.03
CA ASN A 156 -28.57 20.81 -5.12
C ASN A 156 -28.51 22.30 -4.74
N ASP A 157 -27.31 22.87 -4.59
CA ASP A 157 -27.07 24.29 -4.32
C ASP A 157 -26.00 24.84 -5.27
N LYS A 158 -26.44 25.38 -6.41
CA LYS A 158 -25.56 25.90 -7.46
C LYS A 158 -24.68 27.06 -6.99
N LEU A 159 -25.20 27.93 -6.12
CA LEU A 159 -24.48 29.11 -5.66
C LEU A 159 -23.32 28.72 -4.75
N LYS A 160 -23.57 27.87 -3.75
CA LYS A 160 -22.50 27.38 -2.87
C LYS A 160 -21.46 26.56 -3.64
N LEU A 161 -21.89 25.70 -4.56
CA LEU A 161 -20.93 24.92 -5.35
C LEU A 161 -20.09 25.79 -6.28
N GLN A 162 -20.63 26.90 -6.81
CA GLN A 162 -19.83 27.86 -7.56
C GLN A 162 -18.76 28.51 -6.68
N GLU A 163 -19.11 28.90 -5.45
CA GLU A 163 -18.16 29.45 -4.47
C GLU A 163 -17.04 28.45 -4.14
N VAL A 164 -17.39 27.17 -3.96
CA VAL A 164 -16.42 26.07 -3.77
C VAL A 164 -15.49 25.94 -4.98
N ILE A 165 -16.00 26.00 -6.21
CA ILE A 165 -15.18 25.92 -7.44
C ILE A 165 -14.21 27.12 -7.52
N ASP A 166 -14.66 28.31 -7.11
CA ASP A 166 -13.87 29.54 -7.14
C ASP A 166 -12.74 29.54 -6.12
N GLN A 167 -12.98 29.00 -4.93
CA GLN A 167 -12.01 28.86 -3.83
C GLN A 167 -11.07 27.65 -4.02
N PHE A 168 -11.62 26.51 -4.44
CA PHE A 168 -10.93 25.22 -4.56
C PHE A 168 -11.05 24.67 -5.99
N PRO A 169 -10.03 24.88 -6.85
CA PRO A 169 -10.07 24.51 -8.26
C PRO A 169 -10.48 23.05 -8.48
N VAL A 170 -11.28 22.82 -9.52
CA VAL A 170 -11.72 21.49 -9.94
C VAL A 170 -11.06 21.12 -11.26
N ARG A 171 -10.37 19.96 -11.26
CA ARG A 171 -9.85 19.32 -12.47
C ARG A 171 -10.24 17.85 -12.47
N LEU A 172 -10.77 17.38 -13.59
CA LEU A 172 -11.30 16.02 -13.75
C LEU A 172 -10.72 15.37 -15.01
N SER A 173 -10.68 14.04 -15.04
CA SER A 173 -10.36 13.24 -16.22
C SER A 173 -11.60 12.47 -16.69
N ASP A 174 -11.67 12.10 -17.97
CA ASP A 174 -12.70 11.19 -18.47
C ASP A 174 -12.73 9.87 -17.65
N HIS A 175 -11.56 9.39 -17.16
CA HIS A 175 -11.47 8.19 -16.31
C HIS A 175 -12.24 8.34 -15.00
N VAL A 176 -11.98 9.42 -14.25
CA VAL A 176 -12.67 9.69 -12.98
C VAL A 176 -14.14 9.98 -13.20
N ILE A 177 -14.49 10.66 -14.30
CA ILE A 177 -15.89 10.94 -14.62
C ILE A 177 -16.65 9.62 -14.79
N ARG A 178 -16.14 8.68 -15.61
CA ARG A 178 -16.73 7.34 -15.76
C ARG A 178 -16.86 6.63 -14.43
N GLN A 179 -15.80 6.58 -13.63
CA GLN A 179 -15.83 5.93 -12.33
C GLN A 179 -16.85 6.56 -11.38
N SER A 180 -16.98 7.89 -11.38
CA SER A 180 -17.91 8.63 -10.50
C SER A 180 -19.39 8.44 -10.84
N MET A 181 -19.72 7.91 -12.03
CA MET A 181 -21.09 7.58 -12.39
C MET A 181 -21.63 6.38 -11.62
N VAL A 182 -20.75 5.45 -11.25
CA VAL A 182 -21.12 4.15 -10.65
C VAL A 182 -20.51 3.95 -9.27
N SER A 183 -19.79 4.95 -8.77
CA SER A 183 -19.21 4.92 -7.42
C SER A 183 -19.32 6.28 -6.74
N ASP A 184 -20.10 6.31 -5.66
CA ASP A 184 -20.12 7.45 -4.74
C ASP A 184 -18.77 7.68 -4.07
N GLY A 185 -18.04 6.59 -3.77
CA GLY A 185 -16.69 6.65 -3.20
C GLY A 185 -15.70 7.39 -4.11
N ILE A 186 -15.86 7.31 -5.43
CA ILE A 186 -15.07 8.10 -6.38
C ILE A 186 -15.60 9.52 -6.47
N ALA A 187 -16.92 9.70 -6.56
CA ALA A 187 -17.51 11.02 -6.64
C ALA A 187 -17.11 11.91 -5.46
N LYS A 188 -17.17 11.39 -4.23
CA LYS A 188 -16.74 12.06 -3.00
C LYS A 188 -15.26 12.45 -3.00
N GLN A 189 -14.40 11.81 -3.78
CA GLN A 189 -12.98 12.15 -3.83
C GLN A 189 -12.65 13.30 -4.79
N TYR A 190 -13.48 13.53 -5.81
CA TYR A 190 -13.13 14.40 -6.94
C TYR A 190 -14.17 15.46 -7.29
N LEU A 191 -15.46 15.23 -7.01
CA LEU A 191 -16.52 16.19 -7.27
C LEU A 191 -16.67 17.15 -6.08
N PRO A 192 -16.87 18.46 -6.33
CA PRO A 192 -17.02 19.43 -5.26
C PRO A 192 -18.34 19.23 -4.49
N PHE A 193 -18.32 19.53 -3.20
CA PHE A 193 -19.49 19.54 -2.31
C PHE A 193 -19.53 20.82 -1.45
N ALA A 194 -20.70 21.19 -0.93
CA ALA A 194 -20.93 22.51 -0.35
C ALA A 194 -20.22 22.71 1.00
N GLU A 195 -20.07 21.64 1.77
CA GLU A 195 -19.46 21.61 3.11
C GLU A 195 -17.95 21.90 3.05
N GLU A 196 -17.35 21.92 1.85
CA GLU A 196 -15.98 22.37 1.66
C GLU A 196 -15.75 23.85 2.04
N LEU A 197 -16.80 24.67 2.15
CA LEU A 197 -16.69 26.05 2.60
C LEU A 197 -16.45 26.17 4.12
N ASP A 198 -16.49 25.07 4.88
CA ASP A 198 -16.17 25.06 6.31
C ASP A 198 -14.69 25.47 6.53
N PRO A 199 -14.43 26.53 7.33
CA PRO A 199 -13.09 27.06 7.55
C PRO A 199 -12.32 26.37 8.70
N THR A 200 -12.83 25.27 9.27
CA THR A 200 -12.16 24.55 10.37
C THR A 200 -10.86 23.93 9.88
N GLY A 201 -9.83 23.97 10.72
CA GLY A 201 -8.49 23.43 10.44
C GLY A 201 -7.49 24.52 10.11
N HIS A 202 -6.43 24.15 9.39
CA HIS A 202 -5.35 25.04 9.01
C HIS A 202 -5.48 25.48 7.55
N THR A 203 -4.98 26.67 7.22
CA THR A 203 -4.86 27.11 5.82
C THR A 203 -3.66 26.43 5.13
N ILE A 204 -2.62 26.14 5.89
CA ILE A 204 -1.41 25.44 5.45
C ILE A 204 -1.06 24.43 6.55
N THR A 205 -1.06 23.14 6.23
CA THR A 205 -0.60 22.08 7.16
C THR A 205 0.86 21.72 6.96
N PHE A 206 1.56 22.41 6.06
CA PHE A 206 2.88 22.02 5.64
C PHE A 206 3.68 23.21 5.11
N ASP A 207 4.61 23.71 5.93
CA ASP A 207 5.55 24.78 5.60
C ASP A 207 6.99 24.25 5.56
N GLY A 208 7.14 22.98 5.12
CA GLY A 208 8.37 22.23 5.24
C GLY A 208 9.56 23.06 4.78
N HIS A 209 10.51 23.29 5.69
CA HIS A 209 11.61 24.25 5.55
C HIS A 209 12.28 24.20 4.18
N PHE A 210 11.81 25.05 3.27
CA PHE A 210 12.25 25.00 1.88
C PHE A 210 13.71 25.43 1.79
N LYS A 211 14.51 24.58 1.15
CA LYS A 211 15.88 24.86 0.76
C LYS A 211 15.92 24.93 -0.77
N ALA A 212 16.67 25.89 -1.31
CA ALA A 212 16.81 26.06 -2.77
C ALA A 212 15.46 26.13 -3.53
N GLY A 213 14.38 26.61 -2.88
CA GLY A 213 13.06 26.82 -3.48
C GLY A 213 12.22 25.57 -3.78
N VAL A 214 12.83 24.39 -3.98
CA VAL A 214 12.13 23.16 -4.43
C VAL A 214 12.40 21.95 -3.57
N LEU A 215 13.40 22.04 -2.69
CA LEU A 215 13.79 20.99 -1.77
C LEU A 215 13.17 21.23 -0.41
N GLU A 216 12.66 20.17 0.18
CA GLU A 216 12.19 20.18 1.55
C GLU A 216 12.88 19.08 2.37
N GLN A 217 13.31 19.42 3.57
CA GLN A 217 14.03 18.52 4.47
C GLN A 217 13.39 18.49 5.86
N MET A 218 12.54 17.48 6.12
CA MET A 218 11.99 17.19 7.45
C MET A 218 12.81 16.18 8.25
N TYR A 219 13.77 15.53 7.60
CA TYR A 219 14.56 14.46 8.19
C TYR A 219 16.00 14.56 7.74
N ARG A 220 16.92 14.13 8.60
CA ARG A 220 18.35 14.15 8.32
C ARG A 220 18.74 13.42 7.04
N ASN A 221 18.20 12.22 6.84
CA ASN A 221 18.67 11.29 5.80
C ASN A 221 17.87 11.29 4.49
N ARG A 222 16.87 12.17 4.34
CA ARG A 222 15.97 12.16 3.18
C ARG A 222 15.32 13.51 2.93
N VAL A 223 15.11 13.80 1.65
CA VAL A 223 14.52 15.06 1.19
C VAL A 223 13.38 14.83 0.20
N ILE A 224 12.56 15.86 0.03
CA ILE A 224 11.47 15.91 -0.94
C ILE A 224 11.83 16.93 -2.01
N PHE A 225 11.64 16.58 -3.28
CA PHE A 225 11.76 17.49 -4.43
C PHE A 225 10.35 17.74 -4.96
N LEU A 226 9.91 18.99 -4.96
CA LEU A 226 8.68 19.41 -5.63
C LEU A 226 9.05 19.82 -7.06
N LEU A 227 8.57 19.09 -8.08
CA LEU A 227 8.94 19.38 -9.48
C LEU A 227 7.83 20.09 -10.27
N ASP A 228 6.59 20.03 -9.79
CA ASP A 228 5.40 20.64 -10.38
C ASP A 228 4.39 20.98 -9.28
N MET A 229 3.55 21.99 -9.48
CA MET A 229 2.51 22.40 -8.50
C MET A 229 1.09 21.98 -8.90
N SER A 230 0.94 21.43 -10.11
CA SER A 230 -0.32 21.03 -10.72
C SER A 230 -0.50 19.52 -10.76
N CYS A 231 -1.75 19.07 -10.76
CA CYS A 231 -2.12 17.68 -10.97
C CYS A 231 -3.09 17.65 -12.17
N PRO A 232 -3.16 16.55 -12.94
CA PRO A 232 -4.15 16.43 -14.00
C PRO A 232 -5.58 16.34 -13.44
N VAL A 233 -5.75 15.80 -12.23
CA VAL A 233 -7.00 15.71 -11.46
C VAL A 233 -6.75 16.24 -10.04
N TYR A 234 -7.71 16.97 -9.46
CA TYR A 234 -7.60 17.51 -8.09
C TYR A 234 -8.48 16.74 -7.10
N CYS A 235 -7.86 16.08 -6.14
CA CYS A 235 -8.55 15.44 -5.01
C CYS A 235 -9.14 16.50 -4.07
N ARG A 236 -10.38 16.29 -3.61
CA ARG A 236 -11.07 17.20 -2.68
C ARG A 236 -10.51 17.16 -1.25
N PHE A 237 -9.67 16.21 -0.90
CA PHE A 237 -8.97 16.14 0.40
C PHE A 237 -7.48 16.51 0.29
N CYS A 238 -7.04 17.12 -0.81
CA CYS A 238 -5.63 17.44 -1.00
C CYS A 238 -5.16 18.50 0.00
N PHE A 239 -4.06 18.27 0.72
CA PHE A 239 -3.47 19.28 1.62
C PHE A 239 -2.92 20.53 0.90
N ARG A 240 -2.84 20.51 -0.45
CA ARG A 240 -2.51 21.66 -1.32
C ARG A 240 -3.73 22.15 -2.12
N LYS A 241 -4.95 21.99 -1.60
CA LYS A 241 -6.20 22.27 -2.33
C LYS A 241 -6.46 23.76 -2.56
N HIS A 242 -5.93 24.63 -1.70
CA HIS A 242 -6.09 26.07 -1.86
C HIS A 242 -5.53 26.58 -3.20
N LYS A 243 -6.29 27.48 -3.84
CA LYS A 243 -5.93 28.07 -5.14
C LYS A 243 -4.60 28.82 -5.12
N SER A 244 -4.23 29.42 -4.00
CA SER A 244 -2.94 30.10 -3.81
C SER A 244 -1.78 29.14 -4.04
N THR A 245 -1.80 27.97 -3.40
CA THR A 245 -0.76 26.93 -3.53
C THR A 245 -0.64 26.42 -4.96
N ARG A 246 -1.76 26.34 -5.69
CA ARG A 246 -1.76 25.90 -7.11
C ARG A 246 -1.27 26.95 -8.11
N LYS A 247 -1.12 28.21 -7.67
CA LYS A 247 -0.61 29.33 -8.49
C LYS A 247 0.86 29.63 -8.24
N GLU A 248 1.49 28.93 -7.30
CA GLU A 248 2.93 29.02 -7.09
C GLU A 248 3.69 28.70 -8.37
N LYS A 249 4.84 29.37 -8.56
CA LYS A 249 5.65 29.24 -9.77
C LYS A 249 6.15 27.80 -9.89
N THR A 250 5.93 27.17 -11.05
CA THR A 250 6.52 25.87 -11.33
C THR A 250 8.06 25.97 -11.30
N PRO A 251 8.74 25.05 -10.62
CA PRO A 251 10.20 24.95 -10.61
C PRO A 251 10.82 24.94 -12.01
N THR A 252 11.98 25.57 -12.15
CA THR A 252 12.83 25.49 -13.34
C THR A 252 13.88 24.38 -13.20
N PRO A 253 14.51 23.93 -14.30
CA PRO A 253 15.64 22.99 -14.22
C PRO A 253 16.79 23.53 -13.36
N GLU A 254 17.04 24.84 -13.37
CA GLU A 254 18.04 25.50 -12.53
C GLU A 254 17.72 25.37 -11.04
N ASP A 255 16.45 25.54 -10.66
CA ASP A 255 16.00 25.33 -9.28
C ASP A 255 16.21 23.86 -8.85
N VAL A 256 15.93 22.92 -9.75
CA VAL A 256 16.17 21.49 -9.52
C VAL A 256 17.66 21.19 -9.34
N LEU A 257 18.54 21.77 -10.15
CA LEU A 257 19.98 21.62 -10.03
C LEU A 257 20.50 22.20 -8.70
N ALA A 258 19.97 23.34 -8.25
CA ALA A 258 20.33 23.89 -6.94
C ALA A 258 19.93 22.94 -5.78
N ALA A 259 18.78 22.28 -5.88
CA ALA A 259 18.39 21.23 -4.93
C ALA A 259 19.29 19.98 -5.01
N VAL A 260 19.73 19.58 -6.21
CA VAL A 260 20.71 18.50 -6.39
C VAL A 260 22.06 18.87 -5.76
N ASP A 261 22.52 20.12 -5.89
CA ASP A 261 23.75 20.59 -5.27
C ASP A 261 23.67 20.54 -3.74
N HIS A 262 22.51 20.88 -3.16
CA HIS A 262 22.27 20.65 -1.74
C HIS A 262 22.45 19.16 -1.38
N VAL A 263 21.83 18.24 -2.11
CA VAL A 263 22.00 16.79 -1.87
C VAL A 263 23.46 16.35 -2.00
N LYS A 264 24.17 16.86 -3.01
CA LYS A 264 25.58 16.53 -3.26
C LYS A 264 26.49 16.95 -2.09
N ASN A 265 26.19 18.08 -1.46
CA ASN A 265 26.97 18.63 -0.35
C ASN A 265 26.62 18.01 1.03
N HIS A 266 25.58 17.20 1.12
CA HIS A 266 25.07 16.62 2.37
C HIS A 266 25.03 15.08 2.27
N SER A 267 26.16 14.45 2.63
CA SER A 267 26.38 13.01 2.46
C SER A 267 25.42 12.11 3.25
N GLU A 268 24.78 12.64 4.29
CA GLU A 268 23.77 11.97 5.11
C GLU A 268 22.46 11.74 4.35
N ILE A 269 22.17 12.49 3.28
CA ILE A 269 20.94 12.36 2.49
C ILE A 269 21.02 11.13 1.58
N LYS A 270 20.33 10.06 1.94
CA LYS A 270 20.35 8.79 1.20
C LYS A 270 19.14 8.58 0.29
N GLU A 271 18.01 9.22 0.60
CA GLU A 271 16.76 9.05 -0.15
C GLU A 271 16.17 10.37 -0.63
N ILE A 272 15.68 10.38 -1.87
CA ILE A 272 14.99 11.53 -2.46
C ILE A 272 13.57 11.10 -2.82
N LEU A 273 12.57 11.87 -2.42
CA LEU A 273 11.19 11.72 -2.87
C LEU A 273 10.86 12.83 -3.87
N ILE A 274 10.73 12.47 -5.14
CA ILE A 274 10.23 13.32 -6.20
C ILE A 274 8.69 13.33 -6.15
N THR A 275 8.11 14.51 -5.96
CA THR A 275 6.67 14.75 -5.85
C THR A 275 6.31 16.19 -6.26
N GLY A 276 5.26 16.77 -5.70
CA GLY A 276 4.71 18.07 -6.04
C GLY A 276 3.19 17.99 -6.09
N GLY A 277 2.63 18.46 -7.20
CA GLY A 277 1.36 17.96 -7.71
C GLY A 277 1.57 16.58 -8.35
N GLU A 278 1.80 16.55 -9.66
CA GLU A 278 2.15 15.34 -10.41
C GLU A 278 3.54 15.53 -11.06
N PRO A 279 4.61 14.93 -10.51
CA PRO A 279 5.98 15.17 -11.00
C PRO A 279 6.17 14.70 -12.45
N LEU A 280 5.37 13.75 -12.91
CA LEU A 280 5.46 13.25 -14.27
C LEU A 280 5.02 14.28 -15.32
N LEU A 281 4.24 15.31 -14.96
CA LEU A 281 3.82 16.36 -15.92
C LEU A 281 4.97 17.24 -16.38
N ASN A 282 6.04 17.37 -15.59
CA ASN A 282 7.23 18.14 -15.95
C ASN A 282 8.41 17.20 -16.24
N LYS A 283 8.39 16.61 -17.46
CA LYS A 283 9.40 15.64 -17.90
C LYS A 283 10.83 16.20 -17.86
N LEU A 284 11.01 17.49 -18.18
CA LEU A 284 12.33 18.13 -18.17
C LEU A 284 12.93 18.19 -16.75
N ASN A 285 12.14 18.63 -15.76
CA ASN A 285 12.58 18.64 -14.37
C ASN A 285 12.81 17.23 -13.83
N LEU A 286 11.95 16.27 -14.20
CA LEU A 286 12.09 14.87 -13.81
C LEU A 286 13.40 14.28 -14.35
N GLU A 287 13.71 14.51 -15.63
CA GLU A 287 14.96 14.09 -16.26
C GLU A 287 16.17 14.75 -15.60
N THR A 288 16.10 16.06 -15.35
CA THR A 288 17.16 16.82 -14.68
C THR A 288 17.44 16.26 -13.28
N ALA A 289 16.40 15.98 -12.50
CA ALA A 289 16.53 15.41 -11.17
C ALA A 289 17.12 14.00 -11.20
N ILE A 290 16.53 13.07 -11.97
CA ILE A 290 16.96 11.67 -11.98
C ILE A 290 18.38 11.53 -12.51
N ASN A 291 18.71 12.19 -13.63
CA ASN A 291 20.04 12.08 -14.25
C ASN A 291 21.13 12.57 -13.30
N SER A 292 20.90 13.71 -12.63
CA SER A 292 21.92 14.28 -11.74
C SER A 292 22.03 13.50 -10.43
N LEU A 293 20.92 13.14 -9.78
CA LEU A 293 20.91 12.37 -8.53
C LEU A 293 21.52 10.97 -8.71
N MET A 294 21.36 10.37 -9.88
CA MET A 294 21.94 9.05 -10.19
C MET A 294 23.47 9.06 -10.16
N THR A 295 24.12 10.21 -10.32
CA THR A 295 25.59 10.32 -10.28
C THR A 295 26.15 10.53 -8.86
N ILE A 296 25.30 10.80 -7.86
CA ILE A 296 25.74 11.09 -6.50
C ILE A 296 25.92 9.79 -5.71
N ASP A 297 27.13 9.47 -5.28
CA ASP A 297 27.49 8.18 -4.66
C ASP A 297 26.65 7.81 -3.43
N HIS A 298 26.44 8.75 -2.51
CA HIS A 298 25.71 8.49 -1.26
C HIS A 298 24.20 8.35 -1.44
N VAL A 299 23.63 8.73 -2.58
CA VAL A 299 22.20 8.53 -2.88
C VAL A 299 21.95 7.05 -3.14
N GLN A 300 20.97 6.49 -2.42
CA GLN A 300 20.61 5.07 -2.52
C GLN A 300 19.28 4.84 -3.22
N THR A 301 18.32 5.78 -3.08
CA THR A 301 16.96 5.59 -3.59
C THR A 301 16.36 6.89 -4.09
N ILE A 302 15.79 6.83 -5.29
CA ILE A 302 14.95 7.89 -5.85
C ILE A 302 13.53 7.36 -5.88
N ARG A 303 12.62 8.00 -5.15
CA ARG A 303 11.21 7.63 -5.09
C ARG A 303 10.41 8.62 -5.90
N ILE A 304 9.46 8.15 -6.69
CA ILE A 304 8.55 9.00 -7.46
C ILE A 304 7.14 8.77 -6.93
N ALA A 305 6.53 9.78 -6.33
CA ALA A 305 5.14 9.71 -5.90
C ALA A 305 4.22 10.19 -7.02
N THR A 306 3.30 9.33 -7.44
CA THR A 306 2.32 9.62 -8.48
C THR A 306 0.96 9.05 -8.10
N ARG A 307 -0.08 9.87 -8.26
CA ARG A 307 -1.46 9.41 -8.13
C ARG A 307 -2.12 9.20 -9.50
N SER A 308 -1.45 9.60 -10.58
CA SER A 308 -2.00 9.45 -11.93
C SER A 308 -2.32 8.02 -12.32
N VAL A 309 -1.71 7.01 -11.68
CA VAL A 309 -2.15 5.62 -11.90
C VAL A 309 -3.64 5.47 -11.59
N ALA A 310 -4.13 6.00 -10.46
CA ALA A 310 -5.52 5.85 -10.02
C ALA A 310 -6.51 6.71 -10.83
N TYR A 311 -6.22 8.00 -11.04
CA TYR A 311 -7.21 8.93 -11.63
C TYR A 311 -6.98 9.26 -13.12
N TYR A 312 -5.81 8.94 -13.68
CA TYR A 312 -5.45 9.31 -15.06
C TYR A 312 -4.40 8.34 -15.64
N PRO A 313 -4.73 7.03 -15.73
CA PRO A 313 -3.80 6.01 -16.18
C PRO A 313 -3.28 6.27 -17.60
N GLU A 314 -4.03 7.03 -18.42
CA GLU A 314 -3.60 7.45 -19.75
C GLU A 314 -2.26 8.19 -19.77
N LEU A 315 -1.86 8.85 -18.67
CA LEU A 315 -0.52 9.42 -18.56
C LEU A 315 0.57 8.39 -18.88
N PHE A 316 0.37 7.14 -18.47
CA PHE A 316 1.31 6.04 -18.67
C PHE A 316 1.06 5.26 -19.95
N LEU A 317 -0.19 5.20 -20.43
CA LEU A 317 -0.59 4.32 -21.53
C LEU A 317 -0.48 4.97 -22.92
N LYS A 318 -0.63 6.30 -23.00
CA LYS A 318 -0.51 7.04 -24.26
C LYS A 318 0.89 6.93 -24.88
N ASN A 319 1.01 7.38 -26.13
CA ASN A 319 2.28 7.44 -26.87
C ASN A 319 3.05 6.10 -26.87
N ASN A 320 2.33 4.99 -27.00
CA ASN A 320 2.91 3.65 -26.91
C ASN A 320 3.68 3.44 -25.59
N LYS A 321 2.99 3.67 -24.46
CA LYS A 321 3.51 3.48 -23.10
C LYS A 321 4.84 4.20 -22.80
N GLU A 322 5.00 5.43 -23.31
CA GLU A 322 6.26 6.19 -23.25
C GLU A 322 6.82 6.34 -21.82
N TYR A 323 5.98 6.75 -20.86
CA TYR A 323 6.42 6.94 -19.48
C TYR A 323 6.80 5.64 -18.78
N ILE A 324 6.12 4.52 -19.10
CA ILE A 324 6.52 3.22 -18.59
C ILE A 324 7.93 2.89 -19.10
N ARG A 325 8.16 2.97 -20.42
CA ARG A 325 9.48 2.71 -21.01
C ARG A 325 10.56 3.62 -20.42
N TYR A 326 10.27 4.91 -20.26
CA TYR A 326 11.17 5.88 -19.64
C TYR A 326 11.56 5.49 -18.20
N LEU A 327 10.59 5.18 -17.35
CA LEU A 327 10.85 4.83 -15.95
C LEU A 327 11.61 3.50 -15.83
N LEU A 328 11.32 2.52 -16.70
CA LEU A 328 12.05 1.25 -16.75
C LEU A 328 13.52 1.45 -17.17
N ASP A 329 13.76 2.27 -18.19
CA ASP A 329 15.11 2.64 -18.63
C ASP A 329 15.88 3.36 -17.51
N LYS A 330 15.25 4.36 -16.86
CA LYS A 330 15.86 5.08 -15.74
C LYS A 330 16.12 4.20 -14.52
N ASN A 331 15.25 3.24 -14.22
CA ASN A 331 15.52 2.28 -13.16
C ASN A 331 16.74 1.40 -13.51
N THR A 332 16.84 0.94 -14.75
CA THR A 332 17.99 0.15 -15.22
C THR A 332 19.30 0.93 -15.08
N GLN A 333 19.32 2.20 -15.50
CA GLN A 333 20.47 3.09 -15.32
C GLN A 333 20.79 3.30 -13.83
N CYS A 334 19.79 3.59 -13.00
CA CYS A 334 19.98 3.76 -11.55
C CYS A 334 20.58 2.51 -10.91
N MET A 335 20.12 1.32 -11.30
CA MET A 335 20.66 0.05 -10.81
C MET A 335 22.12 -0.17 -11.19
N ALA A 336 22.54 0.27 -12.38
CA ALA A 336 23.95 0.23 -12.79
C ALA A 336 24.82 1.13 -11.90
N HIS A 337 24.26 2.23 -11.38
CA HIS A 337 24.88 3.11 -10.39
C HIS A 337 24.68 2.66 -8.91
N GLY A 338 24.19 1.44 -8.70
CA GLY A 338 23.96 0.91 -7.34
C GLY A 338 22.75 1.50 -6.60
N LYS A 339 21.87 2.20 -7.32
CA LYS A 339 20.66 2.86 -6.79
C LYS A 339 19.41 2.12 -7.26
N ARG A 340 18.24 2.62 -6.87
CA ARG A 340 16.94 2.08 -7.31
C ARG A 340 15.89 3.16 -7.43
N ILE A 341 14.96 2.97 -8.34
CA ILE A 341 13.72 3.75 -8.41
C ILE A 341 12.61 2.98 -7.71
N GLU A 342 11.82 3.70 -6.90
CA GLU A 342 10.58 3.18 -6.31
C GLU A 342 9.42 4.10 -6.66
N ILE A 343 8.25 3.53 -6.89
CA ILE A 343 7.04 4.29 -7.23
C ILE A 343 6.08 4.24 -6.04
N GLY A 344 5.78 5.42 -5.49
CA GLY A 344 4.76 5.62 -4.47
C GLY A 344 3.42 5.91 -5.11
N LEU A 345 2.45 5.04 -4.86
CA LEU A 345 1.08 5.17 -5.30
C LEU A 345 0.19 5.70 -4.19
N HIS A 346 -0.94 6.24 -4.60
CA HIS A 346 -1.95 6.76 -3.72
C HIS A 346 -3.34 6.28 -4.15
N PHE A 347 -3.93 5.38 -3.37
CA PHE A 347 -5.31 4.90 -3.51
C PHE A 347 -6.02 5.01 -2.18
N VAL A 348 -7.32 5.30 -2.23
CA VAL A 348 -8.21 5.52 -1.09
C VAL A 348 -9.27 4.44 -1.02
N HIS A 349 -9.87 4.07 -2.15
CA HIS A 349 -11.04 3.18 -2.20
C HIS A 349 -10.84 2.06 -3.24
N PRO A 350 -11.34 0.82 -3.01
CA PRO A 350 -11.24 -0.26 -4.00
C PRO A 350 -11.82 0.12 -5.37
N ASP A 351 -12.83 0.98 -5.42
CA ASP A 351 -13.42 1.43 -6.69
C ASP A 351 -12.46 2.25 -7.57
N GLU A 352 -11.36 2.77 -7.03
CA GLU A 352 -10.34 3.44 -7.86
C GLU A 352 -9.55 2.45 -8.71
N VAL A 353 -9.55 1.16 -8.33
CA VAL A 353 -8.83 0.12 -9.05
C VAL A 353 -9.51 -0.11 -10.41
N SER A 354 -8.74 0.04 -11.48
CA SER A 354 -9.13 -0.29 -12.85
C SER A 354 -8.13 -1.26 -13.48
N ILE A 355 -8.54 -1.93 -14.56
CA ILE A 355 -7.67 -2.84 -15.31
C ILE A 355 -6.40 -2.12 -15.79
N GLN A 356 -6.53 -0.86 -16.19
CA GLN A 356 -5.40 -0.02 -16.58
C GLN A 356 -4.42 0.20 -15.43
N CYS A 357 -4.92 0.48 -14.21
CA CYS A 357 -4.06 0.61 -13.03
C CYS A 357 -3.26 -0.67 -12.80
N LEU A 358 -3.93 -1.82 -12.82
CA LEU A 358 -3.31 -3.11 -12.56
C LEU A 358 -2.28 -3.48 -13.65
N ASP A 359 -2.52 -3.16 -14.92
CA ASP A 359 -1.50 -3.30 -15.99
C ASP A 359 -0.27 -2.46 -15.66
N ILE A 360 -0.45 -1.15 -15.44
CA ILE A 360 0.66 -0.22 -15.16
C ILE A 360 1.51 -0.72 -13.98
N ILE A 361 0.86 -1.10 -12.88
CA ILE A 361 1.52 -1.64 -11.68
C ILE A 361 2.28 -2.92 -12.02
N SER A 362 1.64 -3.88 -12.69
CA SER A 362 2.25 -5.16 -13.05
C SER A 362 3.47 -4.96 -13.97
N GLN A 363 3.42 -3.99 -14.88
CA GLN A 363 4.56 -3.65 -15.75
C GLN A 363 5.75 -3.12 -14.94
N PHE A 364 5.54 -2.32 -13.89
CA PHE A 364 6.61 -1.86 -13.02
C PHE A 364 7.20 -3.00 -12.18
N VAL A 365 6.33 -3.77 -11.51
CA VAL A 365 6.75 -4.82 -10.60
C VAL A 365 7.50 -5.95 -11.32
N LYS A 366 7.02 -6.38 -12.50
CA LYS A 366 7.67 -7.46 -13.26
C LYS A 366 9.05 -7.09 -13.80
N ASN A 367 9.35 -5.79 -13.89
CA ASN A 367 10.64 -5.25 -14.33
C ASN A 367 11.47 -4.70 -13.15
N GLY A 368 11.13 -5.10 -11.92
CA GLY A 368 11.94 -4.82 -10.72
C GLY A 368 11.88 -3.39 -10.19
N ILE A 369 10.92 -2.58 -10.62
CA ILE A 369 10.57 -1.35 -9.91
C ILE A 369 9.68 -1.73 -8.72
N GLN A 370 10.11 -1.36 -7.52
CA GLN A 370 9.27 -1.54 -6.35
C GLN A 370 8.13 -0.51 -6.35
N VAL A 371 6.92 -0.98 -6.14
CA VAL A 371 5.72 -0.14 -6.05
C VAL A 371 5.16 -0.25 -4.64
N TYR A 372 4.86 0.88 -4.00
CA TYR A 372 4.31 0.92 -2.65
C TYR A 372 3.08 1.83 -2.56
N LEU A 373 2.19 1.56 -1.59
CA LEU A 373 0.92 2.28 -1.42
C LEU A 373 0.91 3.18 -0.19
N GLN A 374 0.38 4.38 -0.37
CA GLN A 374 -0.02 5.29 0.71
C GLN A 374 -1.52 5.57 0.60
N THR A 375 -2.24 5.44 1.71
CA THR A 375 -3.70 5.58 1.77
C THR A 375 -4.08 6.54 2.88
N PRO A 376 -4.68 7.71 2.60
CA PRO A 376 -5.29 8.51 3.66
C PRO A 376 -6.55 7.81 4.15
N PHE A 377 -6.76 7.86 5.46
CA PHE A 377 -7.98 7.42 6.11
C PHE A 377 -8.98 8.58 6.09
N LEU A 378 -10.10 8.40 5.39
CA LEU A 378 -11.06 9.45 5.07
C LEU A 378 -12.48 9.00 5.42
N ASN A 379 -13.16 9.82 6.21
CA ASN A 379 -14.56 9.60 6.58
C ASN A 379 -15.48 9.42 5.38
N GLY A 380 -16.39 8.45 5.48
CA GLY A 380 -17.35 8.11 4.43
C GLY A 380 -16.75 7.45 3.18
N LEU A 381 -15.46 7.08 3.22
CA LEU A 381 -14.74 6.42 2.11
C LEU A 381 -14.13 5.09 2.55
N ASN A 382 -13.17 5.10 3.48
CA ASN A 382 -12.39 3.90 3.81
C ASN A 382 -12.17 3.73 5.31
N THR A 383 -13.20 4.11 6.09
CA THR A 383 -13.14 4.15 7.56
C THR A 383 -13.33 2.81 8.25
N ASP A 384 -13.39 1.72 7.50
CA ASP A 384 -13.55 0.38 8.03
C ASP A 384 -12.47 -0.56 7.45
N GLY A 385 -12.11 -1.57 8.23
CA GLY A 385 -11.07 -2.50 7.83
C GLY A 385 -11.44 -3.40 6.65
N LYS A 386 -12.74 -3.63 6.37
CA LYS A 386 -13.18 -4.48 5.25
C LYS A 386 -12.92 -3.78 3.92
N THR A 387 -13.28 -2.51 3.81
CA THR A 387 -13.02 -1.69 2.62
C THR A 387 -11.52 -1.59 2.32
N LEU A 388 -10.70 -1.37 3.37
CA LEU A 388 -9.25 -1.36 3.24
C LEU A 388 -8.69 -2.74 2.87
N ALA A 389 -9.22 -3.83 3.43
CA ALA A 389 -8.80 -5.19 3.11
C ALA A 389 -9.03 -5.51 1.63
N THR A 390 -10.18 -5.12 1.07
CA THR A 390 -10.47 -5.27 -0.36
C THR A 390 -9.47 -4.49 -1.22
N LEU A 391 -9.25 -3.20 -0.91
CA LEU A 391 -8.28 -2.37 -1.64
C LEU A 391 -6.87 -2.97 -1.60
N PHE A 392 -6.40 -3.32 -0.41
CA PHE A 392 -5.05 -3.82 -0.20
C PHE A 392 -4.83 -5.19 -0.84
N THR A 393 -5.84 -6.06 -0.84
CA THR A 393 -5.77 -7.36 -1.51
C THR A 393 -5.64 -7.19 -3.03
N LEU A 394 -6.48 -6.37 -3.65
CA LEU A 394 -6.43 -6.08 -5.09
C LEU A 394 -5.07 -5.52 -5.53
N LEU A 395 -4.53 -4.56 -4.77
CA LEU A 395 -3.25 -3.94 -5.08
C LEU A 395 -2.07 -4.88 -4.77
N ARG A 396 -2.16 -5.67 -3.70
CA ARG A 396 -1.11 -6.64 -3.34
C ARG A 396 -0.99 -7.76 -4.37
N GLN A 397 -2.10 -8.18 -4.97
CA GLN A 397 -2.14 -9.11 -6.09
C GLN A 397 -1.33 -8.59 -7.29
N ALA A 398 -1.45 -7.30 -7.62
CA ALA A 398 -0.61 -6.66 -8.66
C ALA A 398 0.85 -6.42 -8.23
N GLY A 399 1.21 -6.74 -6.99
CA GLY A 399 2.57 -6.64 -6.46
C GLY A 399 2.89 -5.33 -5.73
N VAL A 400 1.88 -4.54 -5.37
CA VAL A 400 2.06 -3.34 -4.55
C VAL A 400 2.39 -3.73 -3.10
N LYS A 401 3.39 -3.07 -2.52
CA LYS A 401 3.67 -3.14 -1.09
C LYS A 401 2.78 -2.17 -0.33
N ILE A 402 1.93 -2.68 0.55
CA ILE A 402 1.09 -1.85 1.42
C ILE A 402 2.01 -1.20 2.46
N TYR A 403 1.96 0.13 2.59
CA TYR A 403 2.97 0.86 3.37
C TYR A 403 2.42 1.80 4.42
N TYR A 404 1.64 2.83 4.06
CA TYR A 404 1.10 3.78 5.05
C TYR A 404 -0.42 3.90 4.97
N ILE A 405 -1.04 3.97 6.15
CA ILE A 405 -2.31 4.68 6.34
C ILE A 405 -2.01 6.01 7.04
N PHE A 406 -2.51 7.11 6.50
CA PHE A 406 -2.41 8.44 7.12
C PHE A 406 -3.70 8.81 7.84
N THR A 407 -3.64 9.09 9.14
CA THR A 407 -4.78 9.50 9.96
C THR A 407 -4.40 10.53 11.04
N PRO A 408 -5.29 11.48 11.37
CA PRO A 408 -6.35 11.97 10.50
C PRO A 408 -5.72 12.53 9.21
N CYS A 409 -6.46 12.47 8.09
CA CYS A 409 -5.98 13.11 6.88
C CYS A 409 -5.95 14.63 7.08
N HIS A 410 -4.88 15.28 6.61
CA HIS A 410 -4.54 16.69 6.81
C HIS A 410 -5.73 17.60 7.15
N THR A 411 -5.68 18.18 8.35
CA THR A 411 -6.70 19.04 8.94
C THR A 411 -6.67 20.43 8.32
N ILE A 412 -6.94 20.53 7.01
CA ILE A 412 -7.02 21.80 6.28
C ILE A 412 -8.46 22.29 6.13
N HIS A 413 -8.64 23.56 5.79
CA HIS A 413 -9.96 24.12 5.47
C HIS A 413 -10.65 23.31 4.35
N GLY A 414 -11.94 23.08 4.51
CA GLY A 414 -12.76 22.37 3.54
C GLY A 414 -12.51 20.86 3.43
N THR A 415 -11.87 20.25 4.45
CA THR A 415 -11.72 18.78 4.53
C THR A 415 -12.31 18.16 5.78
N LYS A 416 -12.98 18.95 6.64
CA LYS A 416 -13.59 18.49 7.89
C LYS A 416 -14.49 17.27 7.73
N GLU A 417 -15.26 17.20 6.64
CA GLU A 417 -16.12 16.05 6.32
C GLU A 417 -15.35 14.73 6.19
N TYR A 418 -14.04 14.77 5.92
CA TYR A 418 -13.18 13.59 5.84
C TYR A 418 -12.50 13.22 7.16
N TRP A 419 -12.62 14.05 8.19
CA TRP A 419 -11.91 13.82 9.45
C TRP A 419 -12.53 12.65 10.21
N THR A 420 -11.68 11.87 10.86
CA THR A 420 -12.07 10.69 11.63
C THR A 420 -11.39 10.72 12.98
N PRO A 421 -12.02 10.22 14.05
CA PRO A 421 -11.30 9.94 15.27
C PRO A 421 -10.22 8.88 15.03
N ILE A 422 -9.10 8.96 15.75
CA ILE A 422 -8.02 7.97 15.59
C ILE A 422 -8.42 6.57 16.06
N SER A 423 -9.33 6.46 17.04
CA SER A 423 -9.87 5.18 17.51
C SER A 423 -10.44 4.34 16.36
N GLN A 424 -11.12 4.96 15.40
CA GLN A 424 -11.66 4.26 14.23
C GLN A 424 -10.56 3.69 13.32
N ALA A 425 -9.44 4.41 13.17
CA ALA A 425 -8.30 3.94 12.39
C ALA A 425 -7.59 2.76 13.10
N PHE A 426 -7.53 2.76 14.43
CA PHE A 426 -7.04 1.61 15.19
C PHE A 426 -7.94 0.39 15.06
N GLU A 427 -9.27 0.55 15.11
CA GLU A 427 -10.20 -0.56 14.86
C GLU A 427 -10.08 -1.12 13.44
N ALA A 428 -9.89 -0.25 12.44
CA ALA A 428 -9.60 -0.68 11.08
C ALA A 428 -8.28 -1.46 10.98
N LEU A 429 -7.22 -1.00 11.64
CA LEU A 429 -5.93 -1.70 11.69
C LEU A 429 -6.05 -3.08 12.35
N LYS A 430 -6.80 -3.17 13.46
CA LYS A 430 -7.08 -4.44 14.15
C LYS A 430 -7.84 -5.42 13.26
N TYR A 431 -8.84 -4.94 12.52
CA TYR A 431 -9.56 -5.77 11.54
C TYR A 431 -8.61 -6.28 10.46
N LEU A 432 -7.76 -5.42 9.89
CA LEU A 432 -6.78 -5.80 8.88
C LEU A 432 -5.85 -6.89 9.44
N ARG A 433 -5.28 -6.68 10.62
CA ARG A 433 -4.37 -7.63 11.27
C ARG A 433 -4.98 -9.04 11.42
N ALA A 434 -6.29 -9.13 11.67
CA ALA A 434 -6.99 -10.40 11.82
C ALA A 434 -7.43 -11.05 10.50
N ASN A 435 -7.55 -10.29 9.40
CA ASN A 435 -8.23 -10.74 8.19
C ASN A 435 -7.39 -10.72 6.92
N VAL A 436 -6.24 -10.05 6.90
CA VAL A 436 -5.35 -10.04 5.73
C VAL A 436 -3.98 -10.60 6.08
N SER A 437 -3.23 -10.97 5.03
CA SER A 437 -1.81 -11.33 5.12
C SER A 437 -1.00 -10.27 5.88
N ASP A 438 0.01 -10.71 6.66
CA ASP A 438 0.98 -9.82 7.32
C ASP A 438 1.73 -8.92 6.33
N ARG A 439 1.78 -9.31 5.05
CA ARG A 439 2.33 -8.49 3.94
C ARG A 439 1.45 -7.29 3.57
N CYS A 440 0.21 -7.27 4.04
CA CYS A 440 -0.78 -6.22 3.77
C CYS A 440 -1.00 -5.28 4.96
N ILE A 441 -0.19 -5.40 6.04
CA ILE A 441 -0.35 -4.55 7.23
C ILE A 441 0.39 -3.23 7.02
N PRO A 442 -0.34 -2.10 6.92
CA PRO A 442 0.27 -0.79 6.80
C PRO A 442 0.78 -0.30 8.16
N LYS A 443 1.68 0.68 8.10
CA LYS A 443 2.00 1.55 9.23
C LYS A 443 0.93 2.63 9.35
N LEU A 444 0.32 2.75 10.53
CA LEU A 444 -0.59 3.84 10.82
C LEU A 444 0.21 5.08 11.23
N CYS A 445 -0.02 6.21 10.56
CA CYS A 445 0.81 7.40 10.72
C CYS A 445 0.02 8.70 10.78
N THR A 446 0.49 9.63 11.61
CA THR A 446 0.05 11.03 11.61
C THR A 446 1.18 11.92 11.10
N ALA A 447 0.88 12.86 10.20
CA ALA A 447 1.86 13.81 9.68
C ALA A 447 1.83 15.10 10.51
N THR A 448 2.74 15.22 11.48
CA THR A 448 2.90 16.39 12.35
C THR A 448 3.90 17.40 11.77
N SER A 449 4.07 18.56 12.42
CA SER A 449 5.12 19.54 12.10
C SER A 449 6.54 18.94 12.20
N LEU A 450 6.75 17.97 13.09
CA LEU A 450 8.01 17.24 13.27
C LEU A 450 8.18 16.06 12.29
N GLY A 451 7.23 15.88 11.37
CA GLY A 451 7.19 14.78 10.42
C GLY A 451 6.17 13.70 10.79
N LYS A 452 6.32 12.54 10.14
CA LYS A 452 5.42 11.40 10.22
C LYS A 452 5.68 10.64 11.51
N ILE A 453 4.69 10.55 12.37
CA ILE A 453 4.74 9.76 13.59
C ILE A 453 3.97 8.47 13.35
N GLU A 454 4.66 7.34 13.51
CA GLU A 454 4.09 6.01 13.38
C GLU A 454 3.56 5.56 14.74
N TRP A 455 2.25 5.30 14.77
CA TRP A 455 1.55 4.83 15.97
C TRP A 455 1.96 3.40 16.32
N HIS A 456 1.93 3.08 17.62
CA HIS A 456 2.38 1.80 18.16
C HIS A 456 3.85 1.48 17.91
N THR A 457 4.69 2.40 17.45
CA THR A 457 6.15 2.14 17.34
C THR A 457 6.97 3.35 17.76
N SER A 458 6.74 4.48 17.09
CA SER A 458 7.55 5.69 17.28
C SER A 458 6.82 6.82 18.00
N GLY A 459 5.53 6.69 18.24
CA GLY A 459 4.77 7.68 18.99
C GLY A 459 3.42 7.18 19.50
N TRP A 460 2.89 7.93 20.46
CA TRP A 460 1.62 7.68 21.14
C TRP A 460 1.06 9.01 21.68
N ALA A 461 -0.21 9.02 22.05
CA ALA A 461 -0.87 10.18 22.64
C ALA A 461 -0.49 10.28 24.12
N VAL A 462 0.01 11.44 24.54
CA VAL A 462 0.49 11.69 25.91
C VAL A 462 -0.63 12.29 26.76
N GLU A 463 -1.22 13.39 26.31
CA GLU A 463 -2.31 14.07 26.98
C GLU A 463 -3.01 15.02 26.00
N THR A 464 -4.28 15.31 26.27
CA THR A 464 -4.99 16.41 25.61
C THR A 464 -4.38 17.75 26.03
N ASP A 465 -4.28 18.69 25.09
CA ASP A 465 -3.77 20.02 25.38
C ASP A 465 -4.68 20.77 26.35
N LYS A 466 -4.08 21.41 27.35
CA LYS A 466 -4.82 22.09 28.44
C LYS A 466 -5.41 23.44 28.02
N THR A 467 -4.98 23.98 26.89
CA THR A 467 -5.43 25.29 26.39
C THR A 467 -6.45 25.16 25.27
N ASP A 468 -6.43 24.06 24.52
CA ASP A 468 -7.38 23.75 23.46
C ASP A 468 -7.62 22.23 23.39
N GLU A 469 -8.82 21.81 23.79
CA GLU A 469 -9.22 20.39 23.87
C GLU A 469 -9.24 19.67 22.52
N ASN A 470 -9.17 20.39 21.41
CA ASN A 470 -9.10 19.79 20.07
C ASN A 470 -7.69 19.29 19.72
N TYR A 471 -6.68 19.67 20.51
CA TYR A 471 -5.29 19.27 20.27
C TYR A 471 -4.84 18.20 21.26
N THR A 472 -4.05 17.26 20.75
CA THR A 472 -3.40 16.22 21.55
C THR A 472 -1.89 16.35 21.40
N TRP A 473 -1.17 16.15 22.51
CA TRP A 473 0.29 16.03 22.50
C TRP A 473 0.68 14.60 22.13
N ILE A 474 1.41 14.44 21.03
CA ILE A 474 1.89 13.15 20.51
C ILE A 474 3.38 13.03 20.81
N ARG A 475 3.78 11.99 21.54
CA ARG A 475 5.20 11.68 21.78
C ARG A 475 5.92 11.35 20.47
N THR A 476 7.16 11.82 20.34
CA THR A 476 8.04 11.48 19.21
C THR A 476 9.40 10.99 19.70
N PRO A 477 10.19 10.27 18.88
CA PRO A 477 11.52 9.80 19.28
C PRO A 477 12.60 10.87 19.06
N TYR A 478 12.24 12.01 18.48
CA TYR A 478 13.15 13.08 18.08
C TYR A 478 13.54 13.95 19.27
N THR A 479 14.70 14.58 19.17
CA THR A 479 15.25 15.51 20.15
C THR A 479 15.55 16.84 19.46
N PRO A 480 15.70 17.96 20.18
CA PRO A 480 16.18 19.21 19.58
C PRO A 480 17.47 19.03 18.77
N ALA A 481 18.45 18.33 19.36
CA ALA A 481 19.73 18.04 18.73
C ALA A 481 19.63 17.26 17.40
N TYR A 482 18.57 16.48 17.20
CA TYR A 482 18.32 15.81 15.93
C TYR A 482 18.05 16.84 14.82
N PHE A 483 17.20 17.83 15.09
CA PHE A 483 16.82 18.86 14.13
C PHE A 483 17.93 19.90 13.95
N ASP A 484 18.64 20.26 15.02
CA ASP A 484 19.78 21.21 14.96
C ASP A 484 20.86 20.78 13.95
N ALA A 485 20.92 19.50 13.60
CA ALA A 485 21.86 18.96 12.62
C ALA A 485 21.54 19.34 11.17
N PHE A 486 20.31 19.75 10.84
CA PHE A 486 19.90 20.05 9.45
C PHE A 486 18.85 21.16 9.30
N VAL A 487 18.25 21.62 10.41
CA VAL A 487 17.35 22.76 10.47
C VAL A 487 18.13 23.96 11.01
N SER A 488 17.97 25.12 10.39
CA SER A 488 18.75 26.32 10.71
C SER A 488 18.31 27.02 11.98
N ASP A 489 17.04 26.86 12.38
CA ASP A 489 16.46 27.43 13.60
C ASP A 489 15.37 26.49 14.15
N THR A 490 15.79 25.44 14.87
CA THR A 490 14.87 24.48 15.51
C THR A 490 13.92 25.15 16.49
N ALA A 491 14.35 26.21 17.18
CA ALA A 491 13.53 26.91 18.17
C ALA A 491 12.32 27.62 17.53
N SER A 492 12.42 27.96 16.23
CA SER A 492 11.31 28.54 15.48
C SER A 492 10.29 27.52 14.95
N MET A 493 10.55 26.21 15.07
CA MET A 493 9.59 25.20 14.59
C MET A 493 8.29 25.28 15.41
N PRO A 494 7.11 25.26 14.76
CA PRO A 494 5.84 25.36 15.48
C PRO A 494 5.44 24.03 16.14
N ASP A 495 4.55 24.15 17.12
CA ASP A 495 3.74 23.03 17.63
C ASP A 495 4.53 21.87 18.25
N PHE A 496 5.58 22.16 19.02
CA PHE A 496 6.28 21.14 19.81
C PHE A 496 6.67 21.62 21.20
N ARG A 497 6.96 20.68 22.10
CA ARG A 497 7.58 20.93 23.42
C ARG A 497 8.64 19.88 23.73
N VAL A 498 9.64 20.25 24.52
CA VAL A 498 10.60 19.28 25.09
C VAL A 498 9.99 18.66 26.34
N ASN A 499 9.95 17.33 26.39
CA ASN A 499 9.46 16.59 27.56
C ASN A 499 10.59 16.22 28.53
N ASP A 500 10.23 15.63 29.66
CA ASP A 500 11.15 15.29 30.76
C ASP A 500 12.26 14.28 30.37
N GLU A 501 12.09 13.56 29.25
CA GLU A 501 13.11 12.63 28.71
C GLU A 501 14.09 13.32 27.75
N GLY A 502 13.87 14.60 27.43
CA GLY A 502 14.63 15.33 26.43
C GLY A 502 14.23 15.02 24.98
N THR A 503 13.13 14.29 24.78
CA THR A 503 12.50 14.10 23.46
C THR A 503 11.41 15.16 23.23
N LEU A 504 10.83 15.17 22.03
CA LEU A 504 9.79 16.13 21.65
C LEU A 504 8.41 15.50 21.70
N ASP A 505 7.43 16.23 22.25
CA ASP A 505 6.01 16.00 21.98
C ASP A 505 5.54 17.00 20.92
N ALA A 506 4.84 16.52 19.88
CA ALA A 506 4.22 17.35 18.85
C ALA A 506 2.76 17.64 19.21
N LYS A 507 2.34 18.91 19.15
CA LYS A 507 0.94 19.31 19.28
C LYS A 507 0.24 19.06 17.96
N PHE A 508 -0.90 18.38 17.98
CA PHE A 508 -1.60 18.01 16.75
C PHE A 508 -3.12 18.04 16.91
N LEU A 509 -3.83 18.57 15.90
CA LEU A 509 -5.30 18.59 15.89
C LEU A 509 -5.82 17.16 15.70
N LEU A 510 -6.30 16.56 16.78
CA LEU A 510 -6.59 15.13 16.83
C LEU A 510 -7.81 14.87 17.70
N ASN A 511 -8.84 14.29 17.09
CA ASN A 511 -9.92 13.67 17.85
C ASN A 511 -9.49 12.25 18.24
N MET A 512 -9.34 11.99 19.53
CA MET A 512 -8.98 10.66 20.02
C MET A 512 -10.11 9.64 19.81
N GLY A 513 -11.36 10.05 20.01
CA GLY A 513 -12.56 9.19 19.97
C GLY A 513 -12.65 8.13 21.08
N ASP A 514 -11.56 7.88 21.80
CA ASP A 514 -11.50 7.03 22.99
C ASP A 514 -10.30 7.47 23.86
N ASP A 515 -10.59 8.04 25.03
CA ASP A 515 -9.56 8.58 25.94
C ASP A 515 -8.60 7.50 26.48
N ARG A 516 -8.99 6.22 26.43
CA ARG A 516 -8.11 5.10 26.83
C ARG A 516 -6.90 4.96 25.91
N LEU A 517 -6.93 5.59 24.73
CA LEU A 517 -5.81 5.59 23.78
C LEU A 517 -4.71 6.60 24.18
N ILE A 518 -4.98 7.46 25.16
CA ILE A 518 -4.01 8.36 25.76
C ILE A 518 -3.18 7.57 26.76
N ALA A 519 -1.95 7.23 26.39
CA ALA A 519 -1.09 6.36 27.18
C ALA A 519 -0.35 7.11 28.30
N GLY A 520 -0.37 8.45 28.31
CA GLY A 520 0.30 9.23 29.33
C GLY A 520 1.79 9.47 29.06
N LYS A 521 2.47 9.98 30.08
CA LYS A 521 3.92 10.20 30.06
C LYS A 521 4.64 8.89 30.37
N ARG A 522 5.67 8.58 29.60
CA ARG A 522 6.61 7.53 29.97
C ARG A 522 7.47 7.99 31.17
N PRO A 523 7.66 7.14 32.21
CA PRO A 523 8.50 7.47 33.34
C PRO A 523 9.97 7.69 32.93
N CYS A 524 10.60 8.76 33.41
CA CYS A 524 12.02 9.00 33.20
C CYS A 524 12.85 8.20 34.23
N ASP A 525 12.87 6.88 34.12
CA ASP A 525 13.63 6.06 35.07
C ASP A 525 15.00 5.67 34.49
N LYS A 526 15.97 6.57 34.66
CA LYS A 526 17.38 6.34 34.28
C LYS A 526 18.02 5.14 35.03
N ALA A 527 17.33 4.58 36.03
CA ALA A 527 17.83 3.50 36.87
C ALA A 527 17.57 2.08 36.32
N LEU A 528 16.59 1.88 35.43
CA LEU A 528 16.19 0.54 34.93
C LEU A 528 17.15 -0.06 33.88
N SER A 529 18.13 0.71 33.38
CA SER A 529 19.10 0.29 32.37
C SER A 529 20.38 -0.35 32.97
N LYS A 530 20.29 -1.13 34.04
CA LYS A 530 21.46 -1.75 34.70
C LYS A 530 21.29 -3.25 35.00
N THR A 531 20.74 -4.03 34.08
CA THR A 531 21.05 -5.47 34.08
C THR A 531 22.42 -5.64 33.42
N ALA A 532 23.34 -6.33 34.10
CA ALA A 532 24.63 -6.67 33.52
C ALA A 532 24.39 -7.41 32.18
N GLU A 533 25.09 -6.99 31.13
CA GLU A 533 25.01 -7.70 29.85
C GLU A 533 25.57 -9.11 30.05
N PRO A 534 24.89 -10.15 29.57
CA PRO A 534 25.48 -11.47 29.56
C PRO A 534 26.72 -11.44 28.66
N ASP A 535 27.84 -11.95 29.16
CA ASP A 535 29.06 -12.12 28.37
C ASP A 535 28.88 -13.31 27.42
N VAL A 536 28.40 -13.03 26.20
CA VAL A 536 28.16 -14.05 25.16
C VAL A 536 29.41 -14.20 24.30
N THR A 537 30.01 -15.39 24.28
CA THR A 537 31.22 -15.66 23.51
C THR A 537 30.93 -15.77 22.00
N PHE A 538 31.95 -15.62 21.16
CA PHE A 538 31.83 -15.83 19.72
C PHE A 538 31.33 -17.24 19.37
N GLU A 539 31.78 -18.27 20.09
CA GLU A 539 31.31 -19.65 19.90
C GLU A 539 29.82 -19.79 20.21
N GLN A 540 29.34 -19.15 21.28
CA GLN A 540 27.92 -19.11 21.62
C GLN A 540 27.10 -18.39 20.55
N ILE A 541 27.60 -17.29 20.00
CA ILE A 541 26.94 -16.58 18.89
C ILE A 541 26.80 -17.50 17.66
N GLU A 542 27.87 -18.22 17.27
CA GLU A 542 27.81 -19.15 16.14
C GLU A 542 26.86 -20.33 16.42
N ASP A 543 26.80 -20.84 17.65
CA ASP A 543 25.84 -21.87 18.05
C ASP A 543 24.38 -21.38 17.95
N ILE A 544 24.10 -20.17 18.45
CA ILE A 544 22.77 -19.53 18.32
C ILE A 544 22.41 -19.36 16.84
N CYS A 545 23.36 -18.94 16.02
CA CYS A 545 23.18 -18.81 14.57
C CYS A 545 22.88 -20.14 13.89
N SER A 546 23.59 -21.20 14.26
CA SER A 546 23.35 -22.55 13.76
C SER A 546 21.96 -23.06 14.19
N CYS A 547 21.55 -22.79 15.43
CA CYS A 547 20.24 -23.14 15.95
C CYS A 547 19.11 -22.47 15.16
N LEU A 548 19.25 -21.19 14.78
CA LEU A 548 18.24 -20.50 13.97
C LEU A 548 18.00 -21.20 12.61
N LEU A 549 19.03 -21.85 12.07
CA LEU A 549 19.00 -22.49 10.75
C LEU A 549 18.54 -23.95 10.78
N THR A 550 18.52 -24.57 11.97
CA THR A 550 18.20 -25.99 12.16
C THR A 550 16.94 -26.21 13.01
N ALA A 551 16.56 -25.24 13.85
CA ALA A 551 15.49 -25.35 14.84
C ALA A 551 14.19 -24.64 14.45
N ARG A 552 13.58 -25.03 13.33
CA ARG A 552 12.16 -24.74 13.10
C ARG A 552 11.38 -25.99 12.73
N PRO A 553 11.03 -26.84 13.71
CA PRO A 553 9.79 -27.59 13.59
C PRO A 553 8.62 -26.60 13.42
N LEU A 554 7.52 -27.05 12.79
CA LEU A 554 6.26 -26.32 12.75
C LEU A 554 5.96 -25.71 14.13
N PRO A 555 5.38 -24.51 14.21
CA PRO A 555 4.91 -23.96 15.48
C PRO A 555 4.11 -25.03 16.22
N ALA A 556 4.45 -25.27 17.49
CA ALA A 556 3.91 -26.38 18.26
C ALA A 556 2.36 -26.40 18.31
N ASN A 557 1.74 -25.23 18.16
CA ASN A 557 0.30 -25.04 18.02
C ASN A 557 0.01 -24.09 16.85
N GLY A 558 -1.00 -24.44 16.04
CA GLY A 558 -1.64 -23.53 15.09
C GLY A 558 -2.96 -22.99 15.64
N ILE A 559 -3.56 -22.04 14.93
CA ILE A 559 -4.89 -21.50 15.28
C ILE A 559 -6.02 -22.51 14.98
N ASP A 560 -5.72 -23.55 14.20
CA ASP A 560 -6.66 -24.60 13.81
C ASP A 560 -5.96 -25.97 13.80
N ARG A 561 -6.75 -27.04 13.95
CA ARG A 561 -6.27 -28.42 13.81
C ARG A 561 -6.20 -28.79 12.34
N THR A 562 -4.99 -28.97 11.83
CA THR A 562 -4.76 -29.43 10.47
C THR A 562 -4.80 -30.96 10.40
N PRO A 563 -5.32 -31.56 9.30
CA PRO A 563 -5.37 -33.02 9.13
C PRO A 563 -3.99 -33.63 8.85
N SER A 564 -3.05 -32.81 8.39
CA SER A 564 -1.69 -33.18 8.03
C SER A 564 -0.68 -32.63 9.04
N LYS A 565 0.31 -33.45 9.40
CA LYS A 565 1.46 -33.02 10.22
C LYS A 565 2.47 -32.17 9.46
N LEU A 566 2.31 -32.03 8.14
CA LEU A 566 3.20 -31.25 7.28
C LEU A 566 2.78 -29.77 7.18
N ILE A 567 1.58 -29.43 7.66
CA ILE A 567 1.07 -28.05 7.65
C ILE A 567 0.67 -27.59 9.06
N CYS A 568 0.83 -26.29 9.30
CA CYS A 568 0.32 -25.61 10.49
C CYS A 568 -0.30 -24.29 10.07
N ARG A 569 -1.55 -24.06 10.47
CA ARG A 569 -2.24 -22.81 10.23
C ARG A 569 -1.84 -21.80 11.30
N THR A 570 -1.02 -20.82 10.94
CA THR A 570 -0.46 -19.83 11.90
C THR A 570 -1.26 -18.54 11.94
N HIS A 571 -2.08 -18.30 10.93
CA HIS A 571 -2.97 -17.16 10.82
C HIS A 571 -4.19 -17.56 9.98
N LYS A 572 -5.28 -16.76 10.04
CA LYS A 572 -6.48 -16.98 9.21
C LYS A 572 -6.11 -17.18 7.74
N THR A 573 -5.21 -16.33 7.25
CA THR A 573 -4.78 -16.31 5.84
C THR A 573 -3.49 -17.07 5.54
N ARG A 574 -2.82 -17.64 6.54
CA ARG A 574 -1.46 -18.18 6.37
C ARG A 574 -1.33 -19.61 6.90
N VAL A 575 -0.79 -20.46 6.04
CA VAL A 575 -0.34 -21.82 6.38
C VAL A 575 1.16 -21.95 6.17
N GLU A 576 1.84 -22.48 7.17
CA GLU A 576 3.23 -22.97 7.05
C GLU A 576 3.19 -24.41 6.54
N MET A 577 4.03 -24.76 5.57
CA MET A 577 4.09 -26.06 4.94
C MET A 577 5.54 -26.58 4.87
N TYR A 578 5.73 -27.83 5.28
CA TYR A 578 7.00 -28.56 5.21
C TYR A 578 6.82 -29.75 4.27
N PRO A 579 7.05 -29.56 2.96
CA PRO A 579 6.84 -30.64 2.00
C PRO A 579 7.74 -31.83 2.32
N GLY A 580 7.15 -33.01 2.48
CA GLY A 580 7.86 -34.29 2.66
C GLY A 580 8.09 -35.02 1.34
N SER A 581 8.82 -36.14 1.38
CA SER A 581 8.99 -37.04 0.22
C SER A 581 7.68 -37.73 -0.21
N ASP A 582 6.72 -37.85 0.71
CA ASP A 582 5.43 -38.47 0.46
C ASP A 582 4.38 -37.38 0.19
N ALA A 583 3.62 -37.54 -0.89
CA ALA A 583 2.53 -36.65 -1.25
C ALA A 583 1.41 -36.76 -0.21
N ASP A 584 1.38 -35.83 0.74
CA ASP A 584 0.28 -35.71 1.68
C ASP A 584 -0.87 -34.91 1.03
N ASP A 585 -1.73 -35.64 0.31
CA ASP A 585 -2.88 -35.05 -0.35
C ASP A 585 -3.82 -34.34 0.64
N SER A 586 -3.89 -34.80 1.90
CA SER A 586 -4.75 -34.19 2.91
C SER A 586 -4.36 -32.75 3.25
N ALA A 587 -3.07 -32.38 3.10
CA ALA A 587 -2.62 -30.99 3.25
C ALA A 587 -3.17 -30.09 2.14
N PHE A 588 -3.12 -30.56 0.88
CA PHE A 588 -3.63 -29.82 -0.26
C PHE A 588 -5.16 -29.73 -0.24
N GLU A 589 -5.85 -30.81 0.10
CA GLU A 589 -7.31 -30.83 0.27
C GLU A 589 -7.76 -29.84 1.33
N TYR A 590 -7.06 -29.79 2.48
CA TYR A 590 -7.34 -28.80 3.52
C TYR A 590 -7.15 -27.37 3.02
N ILE A 591 -6.03 -27.08 2.36
CA ILE A 591 -5.77 -25.73 1.81
C ILE A 591 -6.84 -25.36 0.78
N GLN A 592 -7.22 -26.30 -0.08
CA GLN A 592 -8.24 -26.10 -1.12
C GLN A 592 -9.61 -25.77 -0.52
N GLN A 593 -10.03 -26.50 0.52
CA GLN A 593 -11.35 -26.33 1.16
C GLN A 593 -11.47 -25.06 2.01
N ASN A 594 -10.35 -24.40 2.35
CA ASN A 594 -10.31 -23.20 3.18
C ASN A 594 -9.96 -21.97 2.33
N SER A 595 -10.97 -21.34 1.73
CA SER A 595 -10.81 -20.21 0.80
C SER A 595 -10.21 -18.96 1.43
N ASP A 596 -10.17 -18.88 2.76
CA ASP A 596 -9.54 -17.77 3.48
C ASP A 596 -8.01 -17.90 3.58
N ILE A 597 -7.41 -19.04 3.23
CA ILE A 597 -5.96 -19.21 3.12
C ILE A 597 -5.46 -18.58 1.82
N THR A 598 -4.86 -17.38 1.90
CA THR A 598 -4.32 -16.68 0.73
C THR A 598 -2.80 -16.82 0.57
N ASP A 599 -2.11 -17.18 1.65
CA ASP A 599 -0.66 -17.24 1.75
C ASP A 599 -0.18 -18.61 2.23
N VAL A 600 0.74 -19.22 1.47
CA VAL A 600 1.41 -20.47 1.88
C VAL A 600 2.91 -20.24 2.00
N VAL A 601 3.47 -20.52 3.17
CA VAL A 601 4.91 -20.43 3.44
C VAL A 601 5.51 -21.84 3.37
N ILE A 602 6.31 -22.10 2.35
CA ILE A 602 6.97 -23.38 2.11
C ILE A 602 8.37 -23.33 2.73
N HIS A 603 8.64 -24.23 3.66
CA HIS A 603 9.97 -24.41 4.25
C HIS A 603 10.76 -25.44 3.44
N LEU A 604 11.88 -25.01 2.87
CA LEU A 604 12.76 -25.93 2.16
C LEU A 604 13.39 -26.93 3.14
N GLN A 605 13.20 -28.22 2.89
CA GLN A 605 13.82 -29.27 3.69
C GLN A 605 15.35 -29.18 3.62
N ASN A 606 15.98 -29.35 4.77
CA ASN A 606 17.43 -29.36 4.93
C ASN A 606 17.84 -30.39 5.99
N ASP A 607 17.50 -31.65 5.76
CA ASP A 607 17.91 -32.78 6.58
C ASP A 607 19.38 -33.22 6.28
N GLY A 608 20.10 -32.47 5.45
CA GLY A 608 21.45 -32.80 4.98
C GLY A 608 21.50 -33.93 3.95
N SER A 609 20.38 -34.53 3.57
CA SER A 609 20.30 -35.66 2.64
C SER A 609 20.03 -35.24 1.19
N LEU A 610 19.43 -34.06 0.98
CA LEU A 610 19.05 -33.52 -0.33
C LEU A 610 19.88 -32.30 -0.73
N SER A 611 20.27 -32.20 -2.01
CA SER A 611 20.83 -30.97 -2.55
C SER A 611 19.75 -29.90 -2.66
N VAL A 612 20.11 -28.62 -2.45
CA VAL A 612 19.18 -27.48 -2.58
C VAL A 612 18.47 -27.45 -3.94
N GLU A 613 19.15 -27.88 -5.02
CA GLU A 613 18.55 -28.01 -6.35
C GLU A 613 17.40 -29.02 -6.38
N LYS A 614 17.54 -30.16 -5.67
CA LYS A 614 16.49 -31.17 -5.56
C LYS A 614 15.32 -30.65 -4.72
N SER A 615 15.58 -30.01 -3.58
CA SER A 615 14.53 -29.40 -2.74
C SER A 615 13.74 -28.32 -3.49
N ILE A 616 14.40 -27.53 -4.33
CA ILE A 616 13.72 -26.51 -5.17
C ILE A 616 12.90 -27.16 -6.27
N LYS A 617 13.38 -28.25 -6.88
CA LYS A 617 12.59 -29.01 -7.86
C LYS A 617 11.31 -29.57 -7.24
N GLU A 618 11.40 -30.19 -6.06
CA GLU A 618 10.25 -30.72 -5.32
C GLU A 618 9.27 -29.61 -4.92
N THR A 619 9.82 -28.47 -4.46
CA THR A 619 9.02 -27.26 -4.17
C THR A 619 8.27 -26.77 -5.40
N GLY A 620 8.88 -26.84 -6.60
CA GLY A 620 8.21 -26.48 -7.84
C GLY A 620 6.94 -27.28 -8.11
N CYS A 621 6.91 -28.58 -7.77
CA CYS A 621 5.70 -29.40 -7.88
C CYS A 621 4.60 -28.91 -6.94
N VAL A 622 4.95 -28.59 -5.69
CA VAL A 622 4.02 -28.04 -4.69
C VAL A 622 3.47 -26.69 -5.15
N VAL A 623 4.35 -25.79 -5.60
CA VAL A 623 3.99 -24.46 -6.11
C VAL A 623 3.01 -24.57 -7.27
N ASN A 624 3.27 -25.45 -8.24
CA ASN A 624 2.38 -25.64 -9.40
C ASN A 624 1.00 -26.14 -8.98
N ARG A 625 0.90 -27.01 -7.97
CA ARG A 625 -0.40 -27.47 -7.44
C ARG A 625 -1.11 -26.35 -6.68
N LEU A 626 -0.43 -25.61 -5.82
CA LEU A 626 -1.04 -24.48 -5.09
C LEU A 626 -1.56 -23.39 -6.03
N LYS A 627 -0.88 -23.16 -7.16
CA LYS A 627 -1.30 -22.18 -8.17
C LYS A 627 -2.64 -22.51 -8.84
N THR A 628 -3.13 -23.75 -8.75
CA THR A 628 -4.47 -24.10 -9.27
C THR A 628 -5.60 -23.64 -8.36
N PHE A 629 -5.30 -23.21 -7.12
CA PHE A 629 -6.29 -22.76 -6.16
C PHE A 629 -6.54 -21.26 -6.30
N ALA A 630 -7.79 -20.89 -6.60
CA ALA A 630 -8.16 -19.52 -6.95
C ALA A 630 -8.01 -18.50 -5.81
N HIS A 631 -8.00 -18.95 -4.55
CA HIS A 631 -7.81 -18.08 -3.39
C HIS A 631 -6.34 -17.84 -3.04
N ILE A 632 -5.39 -18.61 -3.61
CA ILE A 632 -3.97 -18.44 -3.33
C ILE A 632 -3.42 -17.20 -4.05
N VAL A 633 -2.98 -16.21 -3.26
CA VAL A 633 -2.43 -14.94 -3.74
C VAL A 633 -0.91 -14.94 -3.69
N CYS A 634 -0.32 -15.54 -2.66
CA CYS A 634 1.13 -15.51 -2.45
C CYS A 634 1.66 -16.86 -1.98
N ILE A 635 2.78 -17.29 -2.54
CA ILE A 635 3.56 -18.43 -2.06
C ILE A 635 4.93 -17.90 -1.65
N ARG A 636 5.34 -18.19 -0.42
CA ARG A 636 6.59 -17.71 0.17
C ARG A 636 7.53 -18.88 0.38
N ILE A 637 8.78 -18.71 -0.01
CA ILE A 637 9.80 -19.76 0.12
C ILE A 637 10.72 -19.35 1.27
N CYS A 638 10.59 -20.04 2.40
CA CYS A 638 11.54 -19.91 3.49
C CYS A 638 12.80 -20.70 3.15
N CYS A 639 13.89 -19.98 2.84
CA CYS A 639 15.15 -20.59 2.43
C CYS A 639 16.28 -20.16 3.38
N LEU A 640 16.56 -21.00 4.36
CA LEU A 640 17.61 -20.75 5.36
C LEU A 640 19.02 -20.79 4.75
N GLN A 641 19.22 -21.51 3.63
CA GLN A 641 20.48 -21.53 2.89
C GLN A 641 20.81 -20.17 2.27
N PHE A 642 19.82 -19.32 1.96
CA PHE A 642 20.09 -17.95 1.52
C PHE A 642 20.88 -17.16 2.57
N ASN A 643 20.67 -17.46 3.85
CA ASN A 643 21.29 -16.72 4.95
C ASN A 643 22.80 -16.98 5.02
N ARG A 644 23.23 -18.26 5.05
CA ARG A 644 24.64 -18.66 5.23
C ARG A 644 25.35 -19.18 3.99
N GLN A 645 24.61 -19.65 2.99
CA GLN A 645 25.15 -20.25 1.78
C GLN A 645 24.63 -19.56 0.49
N PRO A 646 24.70 -18.21 0.39
CA PRO A 646 24.18 -17.49 -0.76
C PRO A 646 24.81 -17.93 -2.09
N GLN A 647 26.02 -18.51 -2.09
CA GLN A 647 26.69 -19.06 -3.28
C GLN A 647 25.90 -20.13 -4.03
N ILE A 648 24.95 -20.79 -3.37
CA ILE A 648 24.10 -21.82 -3.99
C ILE A 648 23.09 -21.21 -4.97
N PHE A 649 22.77 -19.92 -4.83
CA PHE A 649 21.85 -19.20 -5.71
C PHE A 649 22.50 -18.84 -7.05
N THR A 650 22.72 -19.85 -7.88
CA THR A 650 23.16 -19.70 -9.26
C THR A 650 22.10 -18.96 -10.10
N THR A 651 22.51 -18.42 -11.25
CA THR A 651 21.56 -17.79 -12.19
C THR A 651 20.44 -18.77 -12.58
N LYS A 652 20.76 -20.05 -12.82
CA LYS A 652 19.77 -21.10 -13.14
C LYS A 652 18.71 -21.25 -12.05
N LEU A 653 19.14 -21.25 -10.77
CA LEU A 653 18.24 -21.39 -9.64
C LEU A 653 17.31 -20.19 -9.49
N ILE A 654 17.88 -18.98 -9.63
CA ILE A 654 17.12 -17.73 -9.63
C ILE A 654 16.08 -17.73 -10.74
N ASP A 655 16.45 -18.16 -11.95
CA ASP A 655 15.52 -18.25 -13.07
C ASP A 655 14.40 -19.28 -12.81
N THR A 656 14.72 -20.42 -12.19
CA THR A 656 13.72 -21.44 -11.81
C THR A 656 12.70 -20.89 -10.81
N ILE A 657 13.15 -20.24 -9.73
CA ILE A 657 12.25 -19.63 -8.73
C ILE A 657 11.40 -18.53 -9.39
N SER A 658 12.01 -17.72 -10.24
CA SER A 658 11.32 -16.59 -10.88
C SER A 658 10.24 -17.02 -11.88
N GLN A 659 10.38 -18.18 -12.51
CA GLN A 659 9.37 -18.74 -13.43
C GLN A 659 8.07 -19.12 -12.73
N TRP A 660 8.06 -19.24 -11.41
CA TRP A 660 6.85 -19.55 -10.65
C TRP A 660 5.93 -18.35 -10.45
N CYS A 661 6.46 -17.11 -10.52
CA CYS A 661 5.67 -15.89 -10.49
C CYS A 661 4.71 -15.83 -11.68
N ASP A 662 3.42 -15.59 -11.41
CA ASP A 662 2.47 -15.19 -12.44
C ASP A 662 2.35 -13.66 -12.47
N PHE A 663 2.58 -13.08 -13.64
CA PHE A 663 2.45 -11.63 -13.90
C PHE A 663 1.14 -11.29 -14.63
N SER A 664 0.21 -12.23 -14.72
CA SER A 664 -1.13 -12.03 -15.24
C SER A 664 -1.88 -11.00 -14.40
N ILE A 665 -2.52 -10.03 -15.07
CA ILE A 665 -3.41 -9.05 -14.43
C ILE A 665 -4.69 -9.74 -13.91
N ALA A 666 -5.12 -10.80 -14.60
CA ALA A 666 -6.38 -11.48 -14.29
C ALA A 666 -6.27 -12.42 -13.10
N ASP A 667 -5.09 -13.00 -12.87
CA ASP A 667 -4.93 -14.06 -11.85
C ASP A 667 -3.49 -14.15 -11.32
N PRO A 668 -2.93 -13.07 -10.75
CA PRO A 668 -1.54 -13.08 -10.32
C PRO A 668 -1.35 -14.00 -9.11
N VAL A 669 -0.25 -14.76 -9.13
CA VAL A 669 0.29 -15.50 -7.98
C VAL A 669 1.71 -15.02 -7.77
N ARG A 670 1.96 -14.50 -6.57
CA ARG A 670 3.24 -13.87 -6.20
C ARG A 670 4.16 -14.89 -5.56
N ILE A 671 5.45 -14.84 -5.91
CA ILE A 671 6.49 -15.60 -5.23
C ILE A 671 7.38 -14.63 -4.46
N GLU A 672 7.63 -14.96 -3.18
CA GLU A 672 8.50 -14.20 -2.30
C GLU A 672 9.47 -15.14 -1.59
N ILE A 673 10.61 -14.61 -1.16
CA ILE A 673 11.59 -15.36 -0.36
C ILE A 673 11.58 -14.80 1.06
N GLU A 674 11.52 -15.70 2.04
CA GLU A 674 11.74 -15.37 3.45
C GLU A 674 13.13 -15.81 3.90
N ALA A 675 13.85 -14.88 4.49
CA ALA A 675 15.19 -15.03 5.01
C ALA A 675 15.23 -14.65 6.49
N TRP A 676 16.24 -15.14 7.19
CA TRP A 676 16.41 -14.92 8.63
C TRP A 676 17.83 -14.43 8.92
N PHE A 677 17.94 -13.29 9.59
CA PHE A 677 19.24 -12.71 9.95
C PHE A 677 19.20 -12.29 11.42
N MET A 678 20.35 -12.29 12.08
CA MET A 678 20.51 -11.79 13.44
C MET A 678 21.52 -10.67 13.52
N LEU A 679 22.61 -10.76 12.75
CA LEU A 679 23.76 -9.90 12.86
C LEU A 679 24.12 -9.26 11.50
N PRO A 680 24.58 -7.99 11.51
CA PRO A 680 24.96 -7.31 10.27
C PRO A 680 26.04 -8.03 9.46
N GLN A 681 26.94 -8.77 10.10
CA GLN A 681 28.07 -9.45 9.45
C GLN A 681 27.61 -10.59 8.54
N GLU A 682 26.41 -11.13 8.76
CA GLU A 682 25.82 -12.19 7.93
C GLU A 682 25.45 -11.69 6.53
N ILE A 683 25.25 -10.39 6.35
CA ILE A 683 24.82 -9.79 5.09
C ILE A 683 26.05 -9.32 4.30
N GLY A 684 26.37 -10.07 3.25
CA GLY A 684 27.50 -9.81 2.36
C GLY A 684 27.09 -9.24 1.00
N GLY A 685 28.08 -8.86 0.20
CA GLY A 685 27.86 -8.35 -1.16
C GLY A 685 27.20 -9.36 -2.10
N LEU A 686 27.36 -10.66 -1.84
CA LEU A 686 26.72 -11.72 -2.62
C LEU A 686 25.19 -11.74 -2.42
N HIS A 687 24.71 -11.57 -1.18
CA HIS A 687 23.28 -11.42 -0.89
C HIS A 687 22.68 -10.29 -1.71
N GLY A 688 23.33 -9.12 -1.73
CA GLY A 688 22.89 -7.98 -2.51
C GLY A 688 22.86 -8.23 -4.02
N LYS A 689 23.84 -8.98 -4.57
CA LYS A 689 23.84 -9.38 -5.99
C LYS A 689 22.66 -10.30 -6.33
N ILE A 690 22.36 -11.27 -5.46
CA ILE A 690 21.25 -12.23 -5.66
C ILE A 690 19.90 -11.53 -5.53
N ALA A 691 19.72 -10.73 -4.47
CA ALA A 691 18.49 -9.96 -4.25
C ALA A 691 18.16 -9.03 -5.42
N LYS A 692 19.17 -8.32 -5.97
CA LYS A 692 18.99 -7.49 -7.16
C LYS A 692 18.51 -8.29 -8.37
N LYS A 693 19.08 -9.49 -8.63
CA LYS A 693 18.65 -10.36 -9.72
C LYS A 693 17.22 -10.86 -9.54
N LEU A 694 16.85 -11.25 -8.33
CA LEU A 694 15.49 -11.71 -8.01
C LEU A 694 14.46 -10.56 -8.17
N ILE A 695 14.79 -9.37 -7.67
CA ILE A 695 13.91 -8.19 -7.80
C ILE A 695 13.71 -7.82 -9.27
N GLN A 696 14.75 -7.86 -10.11
CA GLN A 696 14.62 -7.66 -11.56
C GLN A 696 13.68 -8.65 -12.24
N LYS A 697 13.40 -9.77 -11.58
CA LYS A 697 12.44 -10.80 -11.99
C LYS A 697 11.15 -10.77 -11.16
N GLY A 698 10.89 -9.68 -10.42
CA GLY A 698 9.68 -9.47 -9.62
C GLY A 698 9.59 -10.24 -8.29
N VAL A 699 10.64 -10.95 -7.88
CA VAL A 699 10.71 -11.73 -6.63
C VAL A 699 11.38 -10.90 -5.54
N ASN A 700 10.64 -10.60 -4.47
CA ASN A 700 11.16 -9.85 -3.32
C ASN A 700 11.72 -10.81 -2.25
N ILE A 701 12.73 -10.33 -1.51
CA ILE A 701 13.27 -11.01 -0.33
C ILE A 701 12.91 -10.20 0.91
N TYR A 702 12.40 -10.88 1.93
CA TYR A 702 12.06 -10.29 3.21
C TYR A 702 12.84 -10.97 4.34
N ALA A 703 13.40 -10.15 5.21
CA ALA A 703 14.14 -10.59 6.39
C ALA A 703 13.25 -10.54 7.63
N ASN A 704 13.33 -11.61 8.40
CA ASN A 704 12.84 -11.70 9.77
C ASN A 704 14.04 -11.76 10.73
N VAL A 705 13.95 -11.04 11.86
CA VAL A 705 15.05 -10.91 12.84
C VAL A 705 14.55 -11.27 14.23
N PRO A 706 15.07 -12.32 14.88
CA PRO A 706 14.80 -12.58 16.29
C PRO A 706 15.70 -11.70 17.18
N LEU A 707 15.11 -11.12 18.22
CA LEU A 707 15.84 -10.35 19.22
C LEU A 707 16.41 -11.28 20.29
N ILE A 708 17.73 -11.35 20.41
CA ILE A 708 18.46 -12.22 21.32
C ILE A 708 19.32 -11.37 22.25
N ARG A 709 19.14 -11.56 23.56
CA ARG A 709 19.85 -10.81 24.60
C ARG A 709 21.36 -11.05 24.52
N GLY A 710 22.15 -9.98 24.56
CA GLY A 710 23.62 -10.03 24.51
C GLY A 710 24.19 -10.26 23.11
N VAL A 711 23.35 -10.40 22.08
CA VAL A 711 23.78 -10.66 20.70
C VAL A 711 23.44 -9.49 19.79
N ASN A 712 22.15 -9.14 19.68
CA ASN A 712 21.67 -8.11 18.76
C ASN A 712 20.66 -7.14 19.37
N ASP A 713 20.46 -7.18 20.68
CA ASP A 713 19.54 -6.32 21.43
C ASP A 713 20.08 -4.90 21.68
N ARG A 714 21.08 -4.47 20.90
CA ARG A 714 21.62 -3.11 20.98
C ARG A 714 21.13 -2.24 19.81
N PRO A 715 20.70 -0.99 20.08
CA PRO A 715 20.22 -0.09 19.03
C PRO A 715 21.20 0.09 17.86
N GLU A 716 22.51 0.20 18.11
CA GLU A 716 23.50 0.41 17.03
C GLU A 716 23.66 -0.81 16.11
N ILE A 717 23.52 -2.02 16.68
CA ILE A 717 23.62 -3.27 15.91
C ILE A 717 22.43 -3.38 14.96
N LEU A 718 21.21 -3.12 15.45
CA LEU A 718 20.00 -3.21 14.64
C LEU A 718 19.87 -2.06 13.64
N GLU A 719 20.33 -0.85 13.97
CA GLU A 719 20.50 0.24 13.01
C GLU A 719 21.40 -0.21 11.84
N THR A 720 22.57 -0.78 12.15
CA THR A 720 23.51 -1.28 11.13
C THR A 720 22.91 -2.43 10.31
N LEU A 721 22.21 -3.35 10.96
CA LEU A 721 21.52 -4.47 10.31
C LEU A 721 20.47 -3.95 9.32
N ALA A 722 19.64 -3.02 9.76
CA ALA A 722 18.60 -2.40 8.95
C ALA A 722 19.20 -1.71 7.72
N HIS A 723 20.34 -1.00 7.86
CA HIS A 723 21.06 -0.40 6.74
C HIS A 723 21.61 -1.43 5.76
N LYS A 724 22.20 -2.52 6.24
CA LYS A 724 22.73 -3.57 5.38
C LYS A 724 21.64 -4.31 4.61
N LEU A 725 20.52 -4.64 5.25
CA LEU A 725 19.35 -5.24 4.59
C LEU A 725 18.88 -4.34 3.44
N ARG A 726 18.67 -3.05 3.72
CA ARG A 726 18.22 -2.08 2.73
C ARG A 726 19.20 -1.88 1.58
N HIS A 727 20.49 -1.87 1.87
CA HIS A 727 21.54 -1.78 0.85
C HIS A 727 21.60 -3.04 -0.02
N ALA A 728 21.38 -4.20 0.58
CA ALA A 728 21.27 -5.49 -0.12
C ALA A 728 19.93 -5.67 -0.86
N ALA A 729 19.02 -4.68 -0.83
CA ALA A 729 17.67 -4.78 -1.39
C ALA A 729 16.84 -5.93 -0.77
N ILE A 730 17.05 -6.20 0.52
CA ILE A 730 16.26 -7.11 1.34
C ILE A 730 15.37 -6.25 2.25
N GLU A 731 14.08 -6.55 2.28
CA GLU A 731 13.12 -5.80 3.07
C GLU A 731 13.14 -6.27 4.53
N PHE A 732 13.38 -5.37 5.48
CA PHE A 732 13.28 -5.71 6.89
C PHE A 732 11.80 -5.76 7.28
N HIS A 733 11.25 -6.97 7.42
CA HIS A 733 9.80 -7.17 7.59
C HIS A 733 9.40 -7.34 9.05
N HIS A 734 9.86 -8.39 9.71
CA HIS A 734 9.55 -8.65 11.12
C HIS A 734 10.78 -8.57 11.99
N MET A 735 10.63 -7.95 13.16
CA MET A 735 11.52 -8.13 14.30
C MET A 735 10.75 -8.82 15.42
N TYR A 736 11.07 -10.08 15.68
CA TYR A 736 10.43 -10.84 16.75
C TYR A 736 11.10 -10.50 18.08
N VAL A 737 10.39 -9.79 18.94
CA VAL A 737 10.91 -9.34 20.24
C VAL A 737 10.82 -10.43 21.31
N ALA A 738 9.87 -11.36 21.17
CA ALA A 738 9.71 -12.50 22.07
C ALA A 738 8.90 -13.65 21.44
N GLY A 739 8.93 -14.82 22.11
CA GLY A 739 8.02 -15.94 21.86
C GLY A 739 8.57 -17.07 20.99
N LEU A 740 9.60 -16.82 20.19
CA LEU A 740 10.20 -17.84 19.34
C LEU A 740 10.91 -18.93 20.16
N GLY A 741 10.99 -20.16 19.62
CA GLY A 741 11.72 -21.27 20.27
C GLY A 741 13.17 -20.93 20.61
N ILE A 742 13.89 -20.29 19.69
CA ILE A 742 15.27 -19.81 19.91
C ILE A 742 15.35 -18.80 21.07
N GLN A 743 14.35 -17.92 21.23
CA GLN A 743 14.31 -16.97 22.34
C GLN A 743 14.00 -17.67 23.67
N LYS A 744 13.17 -18.72 23.67
CA LYS A 744 12.91 -19.54 24.86
C LYS A 744 14.17 -20.27 25.32
N GLN A 745 15.04 -20.65 24.40
CA GLN A 745 16.32 -21.30 24.72
C GLN A 745 17.35 -20.29 25.24
N PHE A 746 17.55 -19.18 24.51
CA PHE A 746 18.70 -18.30 24.75
C PHE A 746 18.38 -17.04 25.59
N ASN A 747 17.12 -16.61 25.68
CA ASN A 747 16.71 -15.48 26.55
C ASN A 747 16.16 -15.96 27.90
N ALA A 748 16.15 -17.27 28.20
CA ALA A 748 15.53 -17.83 29.42
C ALA A 748 16.08 -17.21 30.72
N GLY A 749 17.39 -16.99 30.79
CA GLY A 749 18.07 -16.41 31.96
C GLY A 749 18.15 -14.88 31.97
N HIS A 750 18.02 -14.23 30.82
CA HIS A 750 18.14 -12.78 30.66
C HIS A 750 17.17 -12.29 29.59
N ARG A 751 15.98 -11.84 30.02
CA ARG A 751 14.94 -11.35 29.11
C ARG A 751 15.30 -9.97 28.56
N VAL A 752 14.82 -9.67 27.35
CA VAL A 752 14.91 -8.32 26.78
C VAL A 752 13.78 -7.48 27.38
N ASP A 753 14.14 -6.31 27.89
CA ASP A 753 13.20 -5.38 28.50
C ASP A 753 12.42 -4.58 27.44
N ALA A 754 11.15 -4.27 27.69
CA ALA A 754 10.33 -3.49 26.77
C ALA A 754 10.93 -2.09 26.49
N GLN A 755 11.56 -1.48 27.49
CA GLN A 755 12.27 -0.21 27.36
C GLN A 755 13.41 -0.30 26.35
N GLN A 756 14.17 -1.40 26.37
CA GLN A 756 15.24 -1.64 25.41
C GLN A 756 14.69 -1.78 23.98
N VAL A 757 13.53 -2.41 23.82
CA VAL A 757 12.83 -2.48 22.52
C VAL A 757 12.39 -1.08 22.06
N ILE A 758 11.88 -0.22 22.95
CA ILE A 758 11.53 1.18 22.62
C ILE A 758 12.76 1.94 22.13
N ASP A 759 13.89 1.77 22.80
CA ASP A 759 15.11 2.50 22.47
C ASP A 759 15.69 2.04 21.11
N ILE A 760 15.63 0.74 20.82
CA ILE A 760 15.93 0.18 19.50
C ILE A 760 15.01 0.81 18.44
N ALA A 761 13.69 0.78 18.66
CA ALA A 761 12.71 1.26 17.69
C ALA A 761 12.88 2.77 17.42
N SER A 762 13.11 3.54 18.49
CA SER A 762 13.37 4.98 18.43
C SER A 762 14.64 5.29 17.65
N ARG A 763 15.70 4.51 17.83
CA ARG A 763 16.96 4.67 17.09
C ARG A 763 16.78 4.39 15.60
N ILE A 764 16.19 3.25 15.25
CA ILE A 764 15.91 2.89 13.85
C ILE A 764 15.03 3.95 13.19
N ARG A 765 14.00 4.45 13.88
CA ARG A 765 13.11 5.48 13.34
C ARG A 765 13.83 6.78 12.98
N LYS A 766 14.78 7.21 13.82
CA LYS A 766 15.55 8.45 13.68
C LYS A 766 16.60 8.37 12.58
N GLU A 767 17.42 7.32 12.61
CA GLU A 767 18.63 7.21 11.79
C GLU A 767 18.36 6.53 10.45
N CYS A 768 17.37 5.63 10.38
CA CYS A 768 17.06 4.88 9.18
C CYS A 768 15.91 5.51 8.35
N SER A 769 15.72 4.98 7.15
CA SER A 769 14.54 5.25 6.31
C SER A 769 13.29 4.62 6.91
N GLY A 770 12.13 5.21 6.66
CA GLY A 770 10.85 4.59 7.02
C GLY A 770 10.63 3.21 6.37
N ARG A 771 11.36 2.88 5.29
CA ARG A 771 11.36 1.57 4.62
C ARG A 771 12.20 0.51 5.34
N GLN A 772 12.90 0.89 6.40
CA GLN A 772 13.78 0.02 7.20
C GLN A 772 13.20 -0.32 8.57
N ILE A 773 12.06 0.28 8.92
CA ILE A 773 11.37 0.00 10.18
C ILE A 773 10.58 -1.32 10.00
N PRO A 774 10.85 -2.37 10.79
CA PRO A 774 10.09 -3.61 10.73
C PRO A 774 8.75 -3.49 11.47
N LEU A 775 7.89 -4.50 11.34
CA LEU A 775 6.85 -4.75 12.34
C LEU A 775 7.49 -5.44 13.55
N TYR A 776 7.14 -4.99 14.75
CA TYR A 776 7.62 -5.53 16.00
C TYR A 776 6.64 -6.62 16.45
N MET A 777 7.13 -7.85 16.58
CA MET A 777 6.27 -9.04 16.67
C MET A 777 6.53 -9.83 17.95
N VAL A 778 5.46 -10.36 18.56
CA VAL A 778 5.54 -11.43 19.57
C VAL A 778 4.89 -12.68 19.01
N GLN A 779 5.58 -13.81 19.08
CA GLN A 779 4.96 -15.10 18.74
C GLN A 779 4.26 -15.70 19.97
N THR A 780 2.96 -15.91 19.88
CA THR A 780 2.14 -16.51 20.93
C THR A 780 1.65 -17.90 20.51
N PRO A 781 1.07 -18.70 21.42
CA PRO A 781 0.39 -19.94 21.05
C PRO A 781 -0.79 -19.74 20.07
N LEU A 782 -1.32 -18.51 19.96
CA LEU A 782 -2.40 -18.15 19.04
C LEU A 782 -1.88 -17.51 17.73
N GLY A 783 -0.56 -17.51 17.51
CA GLY A 783 0.09 -16.91 16.34
C GLY A 783 0.82 -15.60 16.64
N ASP A 784 1.20 -14.90 15.58
CA ASP A 784 2.00 -13.68 15.64
C ASP A 784 1.13 -12.44 15.94
N VAL A 785 1.45 -11.72 17.01
CA VAL A 785 0.78 -10.47 17.42
C VAL A 785 1.73 -9.28 17.37
N ASP A 786 1.20 -8.09 17.09
CA ASP A 786 1.99 -6.85 17.11
C ASP A 786 2.39 -6.52 18.55
N PHE A 787 3.62 -6.04 18.73
CA PHE A 787 4.09 -5.51 20.01
C PHE A 787 3.66 -4.05 20.14
N ASP A 788 2.61 -3.77 20.92
CA ASP A 788 2.13 -2.41 21.18
C ASP A 788 2.97 -1.74 22.27
N PHE A 789 3.71 -0.71 21.90
CA PHE A 789 4.58 0.01 22.82
C PHE A 789 3.83 0.83 23.89
N ARG A 790 2.50 1.00 23.75
CA ARG A 790 1.67 1.74 24.72
C ARG A 790 1.39 0.94 25.99
N ASP A 791 1.24 -0.38 25.89
CA ASP A 791 0.80 -1.24 27.00
C ASP A 791 1.78 -1.21 28.19
N PHE A 792 3.01 -0.75 27.97
CA PHE A 792 4.07 -0.64 28.98
C PHE A 792 4.10 0.71 29.71
N ILE A 793 3.20 1.63 29.35
CA ILE A 793 3.14 2.97 29.95
C ILE A 793 2.04 3.04 31.03
N SER A 794 1.05 2.15 31.00
CA SER A 794 -0.17 2.22 31.82
C SER A 794 -0.21 1.34 33.09
N GLU A 795 0.90 0.75 33.54
CA GLU A 795 0.96 -0.07 34.77
C GLU A 795 1.97 0.43 35.84
N LEU A 796 2.17 1.75 35.98
CA LEU A 796 2.90 2.34 37.11
C LEU A 796 2.11 3.44 37.82
#